data_AF-A0A9N8EQU8-F1
#
_entry.id   AF-A0A9N8EQU8-F1
#
_cell.length_a   1.000
_cell.length_b   1.000
_cell.length_c   1.000
_cell.angle_alpha   90.00
_cell.angle_beta   90.00
_cell.angle_gamma   90.00
#
_symmetry.space_group_name_H-M   'P 1'
#
loop_
_entity.id
_entity.type
_entity.pdbx_description
1 polymer ?
#
loop_
_entity_poly.entity_id
_entity_poly.type
_entity_poly.pdbx_seq_one_letter_code
_entity_poly.pdbx_strand_id
1 'polypeptide(L)'
;MTDGTSFDVIQQDTNDSTESYDTALWGSETDDTQSTSESQRKLPFAIVGPLLPSEGQVISEVAGGGMGIVHISGAAHSSKLSGSPLFARTVTTAVPHCEAVMEYLASLGVSRIANVFFISVASSTSIEISGHLHRAASKRNIDFLRLAMEPGLPSVMQAMSQLKESGIKYVVALLAPQAVASVAKIALQQGVIGNSGYVWDFFGRAELLSPNFGLDRASQADIAQAFHGVSVSLGAVPPSPNFNQVYQQFTSSPTEQEQFLSSVPPADRQYFQNYTFQPTHSVHPLHLMSYDAVIAAGLAACHTPGQFNGTQLHRQIIYNTTFEGLSGHIHFDPVTGTRPTAPFAIKNLVLSDSRSDNATLRFDVRTTAVVVGTQINAMDPFIYHDNSTTPPADKPPLEGFDYNLRPVGVQIFGMIISISMGLMVWTIWNRRKFVISAAQPVFLLQLCIGTITMACAIIPATFQSETPSSGMDAACMSFVWLFALGWMTSISAILSKTWRLGQLMDGSQGMRRLKVEPMDVAKPFFMLLVWNVALLTAWTIVSPLKYIRTVVEHNVDQYGRHLESHARCQRTDNWALLFASLIAAASLVGIAFASFQLYKVRNLSTYFSETTSLLWSMASLVESGVLFIPLLIALHDNSSAYYIGISALITLTSLSFLVPIFWNKLQHRNAQYSDAKEDERRVQEQTFMVIALESNPNGYDSDGGSSTAGSMRLKRHNSSGRMGSSKSTFSFGRSNRNKRKGGGLGSAFGPSSTATNTSLKASNH
;
A
#
# COMPACT_ATOMS: atom_id res chain seq x y z
N MET A 1 5.82 -1.88 -57.18
CA MET A 1 6.35 -2.78 -56.15
C MET A 1 5.19 -3.05 -55.19
N THR A 2 4.10 -3.77 -55.52
CA THR A 2 3.95 -5.10 -56.20
C THR A 2 4.91 -6.11 -55.56
N ASP A 3 4.46 -7.20 -54.91
CA ASP A 3 3.55 -8.29 -55.35
C ASP A 3 2.73 -8.87 -54.15
N GLY A 4 1.59 -9.57 -54.26
CA GLY A 4 0.88 -10.16 -55.40
C GLY A 4 1.03 -11.68 -55.47
N THR A 5 0.05 -12.46 -54.98
CA THR A 5 -0.35 -13.74 -55.60
C THR A 5 -1.86 -13.96 -55.50
N SER A 6 -2.46 -13.88 -56.69
CA SER A 6 -3.84 -14.17 -57.08
C SER A 6 -4.08 -15.69 -57.17
N PHE A 7 -5.32 -16.13 -56.96
CA PHE A 7 -5.83 -17.38 -57.50
C PHE A 7 -6.95 -17.05 -58.49
N ASP A 8 -6.76 -17.51 -59.72
CA ASP A 8 -7.50 -17.11 -60.90
C ASP A 8 -8.95 -17.62 -60.97
N VAL A 9 -9.77 -16.74 -61.51
CA VAL A 9 -11.11 -16.95 -62.06
C VAL A 9 -10.96 -17.53 -63.46
N ILE A 10 -11.75 -18.56 -63.80
CA ILE A 10 -12.22 -18.77 -65.16
C ILE A 10 -13.73 -18.54 -65.16
N GLN A 11 -14.12 -17.54 -65.93
CA GLN A 11 -15.47 -17.06 -66.21
C GLN A 11 -15.81 -17.47 -67.65
N GLN A 12 -17.08 -17.81 -67.91
CA GLN A 12 -17.86 -17.71 -69.17
C GLN A 12 -18.92 -18.83 -69.15
N ASP A 13 -20.15 -18.67 -69.61
CA ASP A 13 -20.96 -17.51 -69.97
C ASP A 13 -22.41 -18.00 -69.89
N THR A 14 -23.33 -17.07 -69.64
CA THR A 14 -24.78 -17.27 -69.65
C THR A 14 -25.30 -17.73 -71.01
N ASN A 15 -26.18 -18.74 -71.02
CA ASN A 15 -27.36 -18.75 -71.88
C ASN A 15 -28.46 -19.67 -71.32
N ASP A 16 -29.58 -19.01 -71.01
CA ASP A 16 -30.98 -19.42 -71.16
C ASP A 16 -31.29 -20.89 -71.50
N SER A 17 -31.90 -21.60 -70.54
CA SER A 17 -33.09 -22.42 -70.78
C SER A 17 -33.66 -22.92 -69.45
N THR A 18 -34.90 -22.53 -69.18
CA THR A 18 -35.82 -23.14 -68.23
C THR A 18 -35.81 -24.66 -68.30
N GLU A 19 -35.53 -25.37 -67.21
CA GLU A 19 -36.05 -26.72 -67.02
C GLU A 19 -36.14 -27.11 -65.54
N SER A 20 -37.36 -27.49 -65.18
CA SER A 20 -37.81 -28.11 -63.94
C SER A 20 -37.18 -29.49 -63.79
N TYR A 21 -36.52 -29.78 -62.67
CA TYR A 21 -36.18 -31.15 -62.30
C TYR A 21 -36.89 -31.58 -61.02
N ASP A 22 -37.96 -32.33 -61.26
CA ASP A 22 -38.74 -33.10 -60.32
C ASP A 22 -37.92 -34.20 -59.63
N THR A 23 -38.39 -34.48 -58.41
CA THR A 23 -38.35 -35.74 -57.69
C THR A 23 -38.29 -37.01 -58.55
N ALA A 24 -37.21 -37.78 -58.43
CA ALA A 24 -37.21 -39.23 -58.69
C ALA A 24 -35.95 -39.89 -58.11
N LEU A 25 -36.08 -40.66 -57.03
CA LEU A 25 -35.20 -41.80 -56.71
C LEU A 25 -35.80 -42.67 -55.60
N TRP A 26 -36.94 -43.31 -55.89
CA TRP A 26 -37.33 -44.60 -55.29
C TRP A 26 -38.10 -45.38 -56.36
N GLY A 27 -37.43 -46.36 -56.95
CA GLY A 27 -38.01 -47.29 -57.92
C GLY A 27 -38.84 -48.37 -57.22
N SER A 28 -39.97 -48.70 -57.85
CA SER A 28 -40.95 -49.71 -57.47
C SER A 28 -40.54 -51.13 -57.86
N GLU A 29 -40.82 -52.06 -56.93
CA GLU A 29 -41.33 -53.44 -57.08
C GLU A 29 -40.67 -54.45 -58.03
N THR A 30 -40.25 -55.58 -57.44
CA THR A 30 -40.70 -56.91 -57.87
C THR A 30 -40.91 -57.83 -56.67
N ASP A 31 -42.06 -58.50 -56.66
CA ASP A 31 -42.53 -59.56 -55.75
C ASP A 31 -41.50 -60.69 -55.55
N ASP A 32 -41.30 -61.11 -54.31
CA ASP A 32 -41.13 -62.53 -53.97
C ASP A 32 -41.50 -62.80 -52.51
N THR A 33 -42.35 -63.81 -52.33
CA THR A 33 -42.90 -64.28 -51.07
C THR A 33 -41.83 -64.82 -50.11
N GLN A 34 -41.64 -64.18 -48.95
CA GLN A 34 -41.23 -64.86 -47.73
C GLN A 34 -41.61 -64.07 -46.47
N SER A 35 -42.46 -64.70 -45.65
CA SER A 35 -42.86 -64.23 -44.33
C SER A 35 -41.72 -64.37 -43.32
N THR A 36 -41.08 -63.27 -42.96
CA THR A 36 -40.50 -63.06 -41.63
C THR A 36 -40.63 -61.58 -41.31
N SER A 37 -41.10 -61.27 -40.09
CA SER A 37 -41.39 -59.92 -39.61
C SER A 37 -40.13 -59.04 -39.55
N GLU A 38 -39.75 -58.43 -40.68
CA GLU A 38 -38.92 -57.23 -40.65
C GLU A 38 -39.79 -56.09 -40.12
N SER A 39 -39.58 -55.75 -38.85
CA SER A 39 -40.03 -54.48 -38.27
C SER A 39 -39.69 -53.35 -39.25
N GLN A 40 -40.69 -52.79 -39.95
CA GLN A 40 -40.58 -51.56 -40.71
C GLN A 40 -39.80 -50.54 -39.88
N ARG A 41 -38.54 -50.25 -40.24
CA ARG A 41 -37.74 -49.23 -39.57
C ARG A 41 -38.44 -47.89 -39.78
N LYS A 42 -39.20 -47.44 -38.78
CA LYS A 42 -39.75 -46.09 -38.76
C LYS A 42 -38.59 -45.10 -38.75
N LEU A 43 -38.59 -44.15 -39.68
CA LEU A 43 -37.64 -43.05 -39.67
C LEU A 43 -37.82 -42.23 -38.37
N PRO A 44 -36.73 -41.76 -37.73
CA PRO A 44 -36.83 -40.99 -36.50
C PRO A 44 -37.45 -39.61 -36.75
N PHE A 45 -38.41 -39.22 -35.90
CA PHE A 45 -39.14 -37.94 -36.02
C PHE A 45 -38.52 -36.81 -35.18
N ALA A 46 -37.75 -37.16 -34.14
CA ALA A 46 -37.00 -36.25 -33.31
C ALA A 46 -35.77 -36.95 -32.74
N ILE A 47 -34.73 -36.17 -32.42
CA ILE A 47 -33.51 -36.60 -31.76
C ILE A 47 -33.46 -35.93 -30.40
N VAL A 48 -33.31 -36.73 -29.34
CA VAL A 48 -33.02 -36.23 -28.00
C VAL A 48 -31.55 -36.52 -27.68
N GLY A 49 -30.78 -35.49 -27.34
CA GLY A 49 -29.34 -35.59 -27.11
C GLY A 49 -28.58 -34.50 -27.86
N PRO A 50 -27.33 -34.76 -28.30
CA PRO A 50 -26.34 -35.50 -27.52
C PRO A 50 -26.00 -34.73 -26.22
N LEU A 51 -25.28 -35.40 -25.31
CA LEU A 51 -24.79 -34.78 -24.08
C LEU A 51 -23.65 -33.78 -24.35
N LEU A 52 -22.83 -34.07 -25.36
CA LEU A 52 -21.66 -33.28 -25.71
C LEU A 52 -22.03 -32.12 -26.65
N PRO A 53 -21.72 -30.86 -26.28
CA PRO A 53 -22.06 -29.71 -27.11
C PRO A 53 -21.41 -29.72 -28.49
N SER A 54 -20.21 -30.29 -28.64
CA SER A 54 -19.48 -30.39 -29.91
C SER A 54 -20.19 -31.26 -30.94
N GLU A 55 -20.86 -32.32 -30.50
CA GLU A 55 -21.63 -33.21 -31.37
C GLU A 55 -22.99 -32.61 -31.70
N GLY A 56 -23.57 -31.86 -30.76
CA GLY A 56 -24.89 -31.27 -30.93
C GLY A 56 -24.98 -30.31 -32.10
N GLN A 57 -23.91 -29.55 -32.38
CA GLN A 57 -23.92 -28.59 -33.49
C GLN A 57 -24.01 -29.31 -34.83
N VAL A 58 -23.15 -30.32 -35.04
CA VAL A 58 -23.14 -31.14 -36.25
C VAL A 58 -24.49 -31.83 -36.46
N ILE A 59 -25.07 -32.38 -35.38
CA ILE A 59 -26.38 -33.02 -35.44
C ILE A 59 -27.48 -32.01 -35.81
N SER A 60 -27.47 -30.80 -35.25
CA SER A 60 -28.48 -29.79 -35.56
C SER A 60 -28.40 -29.34 -37.03
N GLU A 61 -27.20 -29.16 -37.56
CA GLU A 61 -26.99 -28.77 -38.95
C GLU A 61 -27.45 -29.86 -39.93
N VAL A 62 -27.06 -31.12 -39.68
CA VAL A 62 -27.40 -32.25 -40.56
C VAL A 62 -28.86 -32.67 -40.41
N ALA A 63 -29.31 -32.94 -39.18
CA ALA A 63 -30.65 -33.45 -38.92
C ALA A 63 -31.71 -32.36 -39.09
N GLY A 64 -31.48 -31.18 -38.51
CA GLY A 64 -32.42 -30.07 -38.56
C GLY A 64 -32.44 -29.39 -39.94
N GLY A 65 -31.26 -29.07 -40.47
CA GLY A 65 -31.14 -28.36 -41.75
C GLY A 65 -31.33 -29.26 -42.98
N GLY A 66 -30.75 -30.47 -42.97
CA GLY A 66 -30.78 -31.38 -44.11
C GLY A 66 -31.95 -32.36 -44.13
N MET A 67 -32.37 -32.86 -42.96
CA MET A 67 -33.38 -33.93 -42.87
C MET A 67 -34.74 -33.47 -42.30
N GLY A 68 -34.84 -32.22 -41.84
CA GLY A 68 -36.05 -31.69 -41.23
C GLY A 68 -36.45 -32.37 -39.91
N ILE A 69 -35.49 -32.97 -39.20
CA ILE A 69 -35.70 -33.68 -37.93
C ILE A 69 -35.42 -32.74 -36.76
N VAL A 70 -36.34 -32.71 -35.78
CA VAL A 70 -36.19 -31.88 -34.58
C VAL A 70 -35.08 -32.42 -33.69
N HIS A 71 -34.27 -31.51 -33.16
CA HIS A 71 -33.22 -31.85 -32.21
C HIS A 71 -33.43 -31.12 -30.88
N ILE A 72 -33.60 -31.86 -29.78
CA ILE A 72 -33.74 -31.29 -28.44
C ILE A 72 -32.70 -31.84 -27.46
N SER A 73 -32.04 -30.97 -26.71
CA SER A 73 -31.00 -31.37 -25.75
C SER A 73 -31.27 -30.90 -24.33
N GLY A 74 -30.97 -31.74 -23.35
CA GLY A 74 -30.96 -31.38 -21.93
C GLY A 74 -29.58 -31.06 -21.35
N ALA A 75 -28.52 -31.10 -22.17
CA ALA A 75 -27.14 -30.98 -21.68
C ALA A 75 -26.20 -30.13 -22.56
N ALA A 76 -26.56 -29.91 -23.83
CA ALA A 76 -25.74 -29.13 -24.75
C ALA A 76 -25.84 -27.61 -24.47
N HIS A 77 -24.85 -27.08 -23.74
CA HIS A 77 -24.82 -25.70 -23.23
C HIS A 77 -23.98 -24.72 -24.09
N SER A 78 -23.40 -25.16 -25.20
CA SER A 78 -22.65 -24.28 -26.12
C SER A 78 -23.55 -23.18 -26.68
N SER A 79 -23.04 -21.95 -26.74
CA SER A 79 -23.78 -20.82 -27.32
C SER A 79 -23.91 -20.93 -28.85
N LYS A 80 -23.05 -21.70 -29.53
CA LYS A 80 -23.09 -21.91 -30.99
C LYS A 80 -24.35 -22.64 -31.47
N LEU A 81 -25.00 -23.38 -30.58
CA LEU A 81 -26.27 -24.06 -30.83
C LEU A 81 -27.49 -23.13 -30.85
N SER A 82 -27.34 -21.91 -30.37
CA SER A 82 -28.45 -20.95 -30.28
C SER A 82 -28.81 -20.51 -31.69
N GLY A 83 -30.05 -20.78 -32.12
CA GLY A 83 -30.51 -20.46 -33.48
C GLY A 83 -30.13 -21.50 -34.55
N SER A 84 -29.60 -22.67 -34.16
CA SER A 84 -29.42 -23.77 -35.11
C SER A 84 -30.78 -24.28 -35.65
N PRO A 85 -30.84 -24.79 -36.90
CA PRO A 85 -32.08 -25.26 -37.50
C PRO A 85 -32.76 -26.35 -36.66
N LEU A 86 -34.07 -26.16 -36.39
CA LEU A 86 -34.92 -27.10 -35.64
C LEU A 86 -34.35 -27.57 -34.28
N PHE A 87 -33.51 -26.75 -33.66
CA PHE A 87 -32.90 -27.03 -32.36
C PHE A 87 -33.69 -26.43 -31.20
N ALA A 88 -33.80 -27.17 -30.09
CA ALA A 88 -34.30 -26.68 -28.82
C ALA A 88 -33.49 -27.24 -27.64
N ARG A 89 -33.51 -26.59 -26.47
CA ARG A 89 -32.89 -27.16 -25.26
C ARG A 89 -33.48 -26.65 -23.95
N THR A 90 -33.48 -27.52 -22.95
CA THR A 90 -33.95 -27.23 -21.59
C THR A 90 -32.83 -26.75 -20.66
N VAL A 91 -31.56 -26.99 -21.01
CA VAL A 91 -30.40 -26.38 -20.35
C VAL A 91 -30.16 -24.96 -20.86
N THR A 92 -29.74 -24.06 -19.98
CA THR A 92 -29.36 -22.70 -20.37
C THR A 92 -28.03 -22.66 -21.13
N THR A 93 -27.81 -21.60 -21.90
CA THR A 93 -26.47 -21.30 -22.45
C THR A 93 -25.43 -21.14 -21.34
N ALA A 94 -24.15 -21.32 -21.68
CA ALA A 94 -23.05 -20.99 -20.78
C ALA A 94 -22.90 -19.48 -20.49
N VAL A 95 -23.49 -18.60 -21.31
CA VAL A 95 -23.30 -17.14 -21.22
C VAL A 95 -23.83 -16.56 -19.90
N PRO A 96 -25.12 -16.77 -19.53
CA PRO A 96 -25.63 -16.31 -18.23
C PRO A 96 -24.87 -16.90 -17.03
N HIS A 97 -24.33 -18.12 -17.15
CA HIS A 97 -23.51 -18.72 -16.10
C HIS A 97 -22.20 -17.94 -15.92
N CYS A 98 -21.52 -17.61 -17.03
CA CYS A 98 -20.31 -16.79 -16.99
C CYS A 98 -20.58 -15.40 -16.38
N GLU A 99 -21.68 -14.77 -16.77
CA GLU A 99 -22.10 -13.47 -16.23
C GLU A 99 -22.41 -13.54 -14.74
N ALA A 100 -23.10 -14.59 -14.28
CA ALA A 100 -23.41 -14.80 -12.87
C ALA A 100 -22.16 -15.00 -11.99
N VAL A 101 -21.16 -15.75 -12.48
CA VAL A 101 -19.88 -15.93 -11.77
C VAL A 101 -19.15 -14.59 -11.65
N MET A 102 -19.11 -13.78 -12.72
CA MET A 102 -18.48 -12.46 -12.68
C MET A 102 -19.24 -11.48 -11.79
N GLU A 103 -20.58 -11.53 -11.77
CA GLU A 103 -21.39 -10.73 -10.85
C GLU A 103 -21.03 -11.03 -9.39
N TYR A 104 -20.96 -12.32 -9.04
CA TYR A 104 -20.58 -12.75 -7.71
C TYR A 104 -19.17 -12.28 -7.33
N LEU A 105 -18.18 -12.48 -8.20
CA LEU A 105 -16.80 -12.06 -7.93
C LEU A 105 -16.67 -10.53 -7.83
N ALA A 106 -17.38 -9.78 -8.67
CA ALA A 106 -17.42 -8.32 -8.60
C ALA A 106 -18.01 -7.83 -7.26
N SER A 107 -19.04 -8.52 -6.73
CA SER A 107 -19.63 -8.18 -5.43
C SER A 107 -18.68 -8.35 -4.25
N LEU A 108 -17.67 -9.23 -4.39
CA LEU A 108 -16.60 -9.44 -3.41
C LEU A 108 -15.46 -8.41 -3.54
N GLY A 109 -15.55 -7.46 -4.48
CA GLY A 109 -14.49 -6.48 -4.74
C GLY A 109 -13.28 -7.04 -5.47
N VAL A 110 -13.42 -8.18 -6.17
CA VAL A 110 -12.34 -8.79 -6.95
C VAL A 110 -12.10 -7.98 -8.23
N SER A 111 -10.87 -7.52 -8.44
CA SER A 111 -10.50 -6.75 -9.63
C SER A 111 -9.68 -7.55 -10.64
N ARG A 112 -9.14 -8.72 -10.27
CA ARG A 112 -8.29 -9.53 -11.15
C ARG A 112 -8.57 -11.02 -10.99
N ILE A 113 -8.71 -11.73 -12.09
CA ILE A 113 -9.00 -13.17 -12.09
C ILE A 113 -8.17 -13.93 -13.12
N ALA A 114 -7.89 -15.20 -12.82
CA ALA A 114 -7.22 -16.12 -13.73
C ALA A 114 -8.20 -17.21 -14.17
N ASN A 115 -8.24 -17.50 -15.46
CA ASN A 115 -9.02 -18.60 -16.00
C ASN A 115 -8.09 -19.70 -16.50
N VAL A 116 -8.21 -20.89 -15.90
CA VAL A 116 -7.42 -22.07 -16.23
C VAL A 116 -8.29 -23.04 -17.03
N PHE A 117 -7.87 -23.40 -18.24
CA PHE A 117 -8.65 -24.27 -19.13
C PHE A 117 -7.77 -25.07 -20.09
N PHE A 118 -8.25 -26.22 -20.56
CA PHE A 118 -7.57 -27.01 -21.58
C PHE A 118 -7.87 -26.51 -23.01
N ILE A 119 -6.86 -26.55 -23.88
CA ILE A 119 -6.95 -26.42 -25.33
C ILE A 119 -6.74 -27.81 -25.94
N SER A 120 -7.81 -28.39 -26.46
CA SER A 120 -7.78 -29.59 -27.28
C SER A 120 -8.97 -29.59 -28.25
N VAL A 121 -8.89 -30.38 -29.33
CA VAL A 121 -9.99 -30.50 -30.31
C VAL A 121 -11.28 -31.00 -29.65
N ALA A 122 -11.17 -31.84 -28.61
CA ALA A 122 -12.28 -32.33 -27.79
C ALA A 122 -12.79 -31.31 -26.74
N SER A 123 -12.14 -30.15 -26.59
CA SER A 123 -12.49 -29.11 -25.59
C SER A 123 -12.77 -27.74 -26.23
N SER A 124 -13.28 -27.73 -27.46
CA SER A 124 -13.77 -26.51 -28.13
C SER A 124 -14.76 -25.70 -27.28
N THR A 125 -15.57 -26.38 -26.45
CA THR A 125 -16.46 -25.77 -25.46
C THR A 125 -15.71 -24.99 -24.37
N SER A 126 -14.57 -25.47 -23.88
CA SER A 126 -13.77 -24.77 -22.86
C SER A 126 -13.19 -23.45 -23.39
N ILE A 127 -12.75 -23.45 -24.65
CA ILE A 127 -12.27 -22.23 -25.32
C ILE A 127 -13.40 -21.21 -25.47
N GLU A 128 -14.59 -21.68 -25.84
CA GLU A 128 -15.79 -20.85 -25.96
C GLU A 128 -16.19 -20.23 -24.63
N ILE A 129 -16.29 -21.03 -23.56
CA ILE A 129 -16.63 -20.57 -22.20
C ILE A 129 -15.57 -19.60 -21.69
N SER A 130 -14.28 -19.86 -21.92
CA SER A 130 -13.19 -18.93 -21.58
C SER A 130 -13.37 -17.57 -22.27
N GLY A 131 -13.79 -17.56 -23.53
CA GLY A 131 -14.13 -16.33 -24.25
C GLY A 131 -15.35 -15.59 -23.69
N HIS A 132 -16.36 -16.32 -23.22
CA HIS A 132 -17.53 -15.73 -22.55
C HIS A 132 -17.18 -15.16 -21.16
N LEU A 133 -16.37 -15.86 -20.37
CA LEU A 133 -15.85 -15.38 -19.09
C LEU A 133 -15.04 -14.10 -19.28
N HIS A 134 -14.18 -14.04 -20.31
CA HIS A 134 -13.41 -12.84 -20.61
C HIS A 134 -14.30 -11.64 -20.93
N ARG A 135 -15.33 -11.83 -21.78
CA ARG A 135 -16.30 -10.78 -22.10
C ARG A 135 -17.10 -10.32 -20.88
N ALA A 136 -17.51 -11.26 -20.02
CA ALA A 136 -18.22 -10.95 -18.79
C ALA A 136 -17.33 -10.17 -17.81
N ALA A 137 -16.04 -10.51 -17.70
CA ALA A 137 -15.05 -9.78 -16.91
C ALA A 137 -14.82 -8.35 -17.42
N SER A 138 -14.69 -8.17 -18.75
CA SER A 138 -14.52 -6.85 -19.37
C SER A 138 -15.70 -5.92 -19.09
N LYS A 139 -16.95 -6.44 -19.08
CA LYS A 139 -18.14 -5.65 -18.70
C LYS A 139 -18.08 -5.09 -17.28
N ARG A 140 -17.22 -5.64 -16.41
CA ARG A 140 -17.08 -5.27 -14.99
C ARG A 140 -15.73 -4.65 -14.65
N ASN A 141 -14.91 -4.30 -15.65
CA ASN A 141 -13.56 -3.79 -15.45
C ASN A 141 -12.68 -4.71 -14.59
N ILE A 142 -12.84 -6.03 -14.75
CA ILE A 142 -12.01 -7.04 -14.08
C ILE A 142 -10.89 -7.46 -15.04
N ASP A 143 -9.64 -7.38 -14.59
CA ASP A 143 -8.49 -7.87 -15.35
C ASP A 143 -8.53 -9.39 -15.44
N PHE A 144 -8.35 -9.92 -16.65
CA PHE A 144 -8.59 -11.34 -16.94
C PHE A 144 -7.36 -12.01 -17.54
N LEU A 145 -6.71 -12.89 -16.78
CA LEU A 145 -5.59 -13.70 -17.25
C LEU A 145 -6.07 -15.04 -17.78
N ARG A 146 -5.73 -15.37 -19.04
CA ARG A 146 -6.07 -16.66 -19.67
C ARG A 146 -4.89 -17.61 -19.62
N LEU A 147 -5.06 -18.71 -18.90
CA LEU A 147 -4.07 -19.77 -18.75
C LEU A 147 -4.56 -21.02 -19.48
N ALA A 148 -4.19 -21.06 -20.75
CA ALA A 148 -4.45 -22.19 -21.64
C ALA A 148 -3.46 -23.33 -21.40
N MET A 149 -3.97 -24.55 -21.28
CA MET A 149 -3.15 -25.75 -21.05
C MET A 149 -3.38 -26.79 -22.15
N GLU A 150 -2.33 -27.44 -22.61
CA GLU A 150 -2.46 -28.66 -23.39
C GLU A 150 -2.53 -29.88 -22.46
N PRO A 151 -3.17 -30.99 -22.88
CA PRO A 151 -3.15 -32.23 -22.11
C PRO A 151 -1.71 -32.73 -21.94
N GLY A 152 -1.16 -32.60 -20.72
CA GLY A 152 0.18 -33.07 -20.42
C GLY A 152 0.79 -32.36 -19.21
N LEU A 153 1.66 -33.05 -18.49
CA LEU A 153 2.30 -32.53 -17.26
C LEU A 153 3.07 -31.21 -17.48
N PRO A 154 3.88 -31.04 -18.55
CA PRO A 154 4.67 -29.81 -18.72
C PRO A 154 3.82 -28.56 -18.88
N SER A 155 2.75 -28.63 -19.68
CA SER A 155 1.87 -27.49 -19.94
C SER A 155 1.11 -27.07 -18.67
N VAL A 156 0.62 -28.04 -17.90
CA VAL A 156 -0.06 -27.76 -16.62
C VAL A 156 0.90 -27.13 -15.62
N MET A 157 2.14 -27.63 -15.49
CA MET A 157 3.14 -27.03 -14.60
C MET A 157 3.47 -25.59 -15.00
N GLN A 158 3.63 -25.33 -16.30
CA GLN A 158 3.89 -23.99 -16.81
C GLN A 158 2.74 -23.02 -16.49
N ALA A 159 1.49 -23.44 -16.70
CA ALA A 159 0.32 -22.63 -16.37
C ALA A 159 0.23 -22.32 -14.86
N MET A 160 0.52 -23.29 -13.99
CA MET A 160 0.55 -23.06 -12.54
C MET A 160 1.71 -22.14 -12.10
N SER A 161 2.86 -22.20 -12.77
CA SER A 161 3.97 -21.25 -12.54
C SER A 161 3.57 -19.84 -12.93
N GLN A 162 2.96 -19.66 -14.11
CA GLN A 162 2.47 -18.37 -14.58
C GLN A 162 1.38 -17.81 -13.65
N LEU A 163 0.49 -18.66 -13.14
CA LEU A 163 -0.49 -18.27 -12.14
C LEU A 163 0.20 -17.72 -10.88
N LYS A 164 1.20 -18.43 -10.36
CA LYS A 164 1.97 -18.01 -9.18
C LYS A 164 2.69 -16.68 -9.40
N GLU A 165 3.34 -16.52 -10.55
CA GLU A 165 4.07 -15.31 -10.93
C GLU A 165 3.13 -14.10 -11.12
N SER A 166 1.92 -14.33 -11.61
CA SER A 166 0.92 -13.25 -11.79
C SER A 166 0.43 -12.65 -10.45
N GLY A 167 0.53 -13.41 -9.35
CA GLY A 167 -0.01 -13.01 -8.05
C GLY A 167 -1.54 -12.85 -8.02
N ILE A 168 -2.25 -13.40 -9.00
CA ILE A 168 -3.71 -13.43 -9.06
C ILE A 168 -4.23 -14.54 -8.14
N LYS A 169 -5.15 -14.19 -7.25
CA LYS A 169 -5.64 -15.08 -6.19
C LYS A 169 -6.92 -15.82 -6.53
N TYR A 170 -7.76 -15.22 -7.37
CA TYR A 170 -9.07 -15.76 -7.75
C TYR A 170 -8.95 -16.51 -9.08
N VAL A 171 -9.28 -17.80 -9.06
CA VAL A 171 -9.09 -18.72 -10.19
C VAL A 171 -10.40 -19.37 -10.58
N VAL A 172 -10.78 -19.28 -11.85
CA VAL A 172 -11.93 -20.00 -12.43
C VAL A 172 -11.41 -21.13 -13.31
N ALA A 173 -11.66 -22.37 -12.91
CA ALA A 173 -11.12 -23.58 -13.52
C ALA A 173 -12.15 -24.32 -14.39
N LEU A 174 -11.81 -24.52 -15.67
CA LEU A 174 -12.59 -25.25 -16.67
C LEU A 174 -11.86 -26.57 -17.04
N LEU A 175 -11.98 -27.59 -16.18
CA LEU A 175 -11.17 -28.81 -16.26
C LEU A 175 -12.02 -30.06 -16.41
N ALA A 176 -11.82 -30.96 -17.36
CA ALA A 176 -12.65 -32.18 -17.43
C ALA A 176 -12.62 -33.00 -16.11
N PRO A 177 -13.66 -33.77 -15.75
CA PRO A 177 -13.74 -34.48 -14.46
C PRO A 177 -12.50 -35.30 -14.12
N GLN A 178 -11.96 -36.03 -15.09
CA GLN A 178 -10.75 -36.84 -14.97
C GLN A 178 -9.46 -36.03 -14.74
N ALA A 179 -9.45 -34.75 -15.11
CA ALA A 179 -8.29 -33.86 -14.98
C ALA A 179 -8.29 -33.03 -13.68
N VAL A 180 -9.41 -33.00 -12.95
CA VAL A 180 -9.55 -32.19 -11.73
C VAL A 180 -8.50 -32.58 -10.68
N ALA A 181 -8.37 -33.87 -10.36
CA ALA A 181 -7.44 -34.33 -9.34
C ALA A 181 -5.96 -34.16 -9.75
N SER A 182 -5.64 -34.41 -11.03
CA SER A 182 -4.25 -34.30 -11.52
C SER A 182 -3.78 -32.84 -11.57
N VAL A 183 -4.63 -31.92 -12.04
CA VAL A 183 -4.33 -30.48 -12.03
C VAL A 183 -4.26 -29.95 -10.61
N ALA A 184 -5.17 -30.34 -9.73
CA ALA A 184 -5.15 -29.95 -8.32
C ALA A 184 -3.86 -30.37 -7.61
N LYS A 185 -3.36 -31.58 -7.87
CA LYS A 185 -2.10 -32.07 -7.32
C LYS A 185 -0.91 -31.20 -7.74
N ILE A 186 -0.85 -30.81 -9.01
CA ILE A 186 0.22 -29.95 -9.54
C ILE A 186 0.10 -28.52 -8.99
N ALA A 187 -1.12 -27.99 -8.93
CA ALA A 187 -1.40 -26.69 -8.32
C ALA A 187 -0.98 -26.67 -6.84
N LEU A 188 -1.20 -27.77 -6.11
CA LEU A 188 -0.80 -27.90 -4.71
C LEU A 188 0.73 -27.91 -4.56
N GLN A 189 1.44 -28.63 -5.43
CA GLN A 189 2.91 -28.63 -5.47
C GLN A 189 3.49 -27.24 -5.74
N GLN A 190 2.81 -26.42 -6.55
CA GLN A 190 3.21 -25.03 -6.81
C GLN A 190 2.78 -24.06 -5.70
N GLY A 191 1.92 -24.49 -4.78
CA GLY A 191 1.37 -23.66 -3.71
C GLY A 191 0.37 -22.61 -4.22
N VAL A 192 -0.38 -22.93 -5.28
CA VAL A 192 -1.42 -22.05 -5.85
C VAL A 192 -2.85 -22.54 -5.56
N ILE A 193 -3.00 -23.61 -4.79
CA ILE A 193 -4.25 -24.12 -4.19
C ILE A 193 -3.91 -24.71 -2.81
N GLY A 194 -4.90 -24.86 -1.92
CA GLY A 194 -4.68 -25.41 -0.57
C GLY A 194 -3.94 -24.48 0.39
N ASN A 195 -4.12 -23.17 0.21
CA ASN A 195 -3.67 -22.15 1.16
C ASN A 195 -4.69 -21.02 1.24
N SER A 196 -4.58 -20.16 2.25
CA SER A 196 -5.49 -19.04 2.48
C SER A 196 -5.37 -17.89 1.47
N GLY A 197 -4.36 -17.94 0.60
CA GLY A 197 -4.07 -16.91 -0.38
C GLY A 197 -4.81 -17.07 -1.71
N TYR A 198 -5.34 -18.26 -2.04
CA TYR A 198 -6.00 -18.53 -3.33
C TYR A 198 -7.43 -19.03 -3.14
N VAL A 199 -8.32 -18.64 -4.06
CA VAL A 199 -9.71 -19.06 -4.13
C VAL A 199 -9.98 -19.65 -5.50
N TRP A 200 -10.46 -20.90 -5.54
CA TRP A 200 -10.75 -21.62 -6.77
C TRP A 200 -12.25 -21.83 -6.95
N ASP A 201 -12.76 -21.54 -8.14
CA ASP A 201 -14.08 -21.94 -8.62
C ASP A 201 -13.96 -23.02 -9.70
N PHE A 202 -14.53 -24.20 -9.44
CA PHE A 202 -14.63 -25.28 -10.41
C PHE A 202 -15.94 -25.13 -11.18
N PHE A 203 -15.84 -24.51 -12.35
CA PHE A 203 -17.00 -24.12 -13.13
C PHE A 203 -17.74 -25.33 -13.70
N GLY A 204 -19.02 -25.47 -13.33
CA GLY A 204 -19.93 -26.49 -13.83
C GLY A 204 -19.62 -27.92 -13.37
N ARG A 205 -18.88 -28.09 -12.27
CA ARG A 205 -18.43 -29.40 -11.76
C ARG A 205 -19.36 -29.99 -10.70
N ALA A 206 -20.55 -30.38 -11.12
CA ALA A 206 -21.56 -30.94 -10.24
C ALA A 206 -21.17 -32.32 -9.66
N GLU A 207 -20.18 -33.01 -10.23
CA GLU A 207 -19.66 -34.28 -9.74
C GLU A 207 -18.99 -34.11 -8.36
N LEU A 208 -18.30 -32.98 -8.15
CA LEU A 208 -17.67 -32.61 -6.87
C LEU A 208 -18.68 -32.36 -5.75
N LEU A 209 -19.95 -32.10 -6.10
CA LEU A 209 -21.02 -31.82 -5.16
C LEU A 209 -21.82 -33.07 -4.78
N SER A 210 -21.52 -34.22 -5.39
CA SER A 210 -22.21 -35.47 -5.11
C SER A 210 -21.97 -35.91 -3.66
N PRO A 211 -22.99 -36.37 -2.93
CA PRO A 211 -22.81 -36.98 -1.61
C PRO A 211 -21.84 -38.16 -1.61
N ASN A 212 -21.71 -38.85 -2.75
CA ASN A 212 -20.83 -39.99 -2.93
C ASN A 212 -19.42 -39.59 -3.36
N PHE A 213 -19.19 -38.31 -3.71
CA PHE A 213 -17.85 -37.82 -3.98
C PHE A 213 -17.00 -37.93 -2.71
N GLY A 214 -15.82 -38.51 -2.88
CA GLY A 214 -14.85 -38.70 -1.81
C GLY A 214 -13.49 -39.00 -2.39
N LEU A 215 -12.45 -38.64 -1.66
CA LEU A 215 -11.06 -38.84 -2.05
C LEU A 215 -10.43 -39.87 -1.11
N ASP A 216 -9.57 -40.73 -1.64
CA ASP A 216 -8.92 -41.77 -0.86
C ASP A 216 -7.99 -41.15 0.20
N ARG A 217 -8.15 -41.56 1.46
CA ARG A 217 -7.40 -41.01 2.58
C ARG A 217 -5.91 -41.36 2.50
N ALA A 218 -5.56 -42.53 1.96
CA ALA A 218 -4.17 -42.97 1.91
C ALA A 218 -3.36 -42.26 0.81
N SER A 219 -3.97 -41.99 -0.34
CA SER A 219 -3.28 -41.46 -1.52
C SER A 219 -3.61 -40.02 -1.90
N GLN A 220 -4.72 -39.45 -1.40
CA GLN A 220 -5.26 -38.16 -1.85
C GLN A 220 -5.66 -37.21 -0.69
N ALA A 221 -5.16 -37.44 0.53
CA ALA A 221 -5.47 -36.58 1.68
C ALA A 221 -5.01 -35.12 1.49
N ASP A 222 -3.88 -34.92 0.81
CA ASP A 222 -3.33 -33.62 0.44
C ASP A 222 -4.26 -32.85 -0.53
N ILE A 223 -4.78 -33.54 -1.54
CA ILE A 223 -5.77 -33.00 -2.49
C ILE A 223 -7.08 -32.71 -1.77
N ALA A 224 -7.51 -33.59 -0.86
CA ALA A 224 -8.74 -33.39 -0.09
C ALA A 224 -8.67 -32.14 0.78
N GLN A 225 -7.53 -31.91 1.44
CA GLN A 225 -7.28 -30.68 2.17
C GLN A 225 -7.25 -29.46 1.24
N ALA A 226 -6.65 -29.59 0.05
CA ALA A 226 -6.63 -28.50 -0.93
C ALA A 226 -8.02 -28.12 -1.46
N PHE A 227 -8.98 -29.04 -1.44
CA PHE A 227 -10.37 -28.81 -1.82
C PHE A 227 -11.22 -28.20 -0.70
N HIS A 228 -10.69 -28.11 0.52
CA HIS A 228 -11.36 -27.39 1.60
C HIS A 228 -11.40 -25.88 1.27
N GLY A 229 -12.60 -25.32 1.16
CA GLY A 229 -12.82 -23.91 0.88
C GLY A 229 -12.81 -23.53 -0.60
N VAL A 230 -12.92 -24.51 -1.52
CA VAL A 230 -13.14 -24.25 -2.95
C VAL A 230 -14.62 -24.07 -3.26
N SER A 231 -14.90 -23.42 -4.38
CA SER A 231 -16.24 -23.19 -4.89
C SER A 231 -16.55 -24.02 -6.13
N VAL A 232 -17.82 -24.31 -6.34
CA VAL A 232 -18.37 -24.88 -7.58
C VAL A 232 -19.56 -24.03 -7.98
N SER A 233 -19.45 -23.37 -9.13
CA SER A 233 -20.54 -22.63 -9.75
C SER A 233 -21.31 -23.50 -10.74
N LEU A 234 -22.65 -23.54 -10.64
CA LEU A 234 -23.51 -24.30 -11.57
C LEU A 234 -24.91 -23.72 -11.65
N GLY A 235 -25.69 -24.14 -12.65
CA GLY A 235 -27.13 -23.85 -12.70
C GLY A 235 -27.84 -24.32 -11.43
N ALA A 236 -28.57 -23.43 -10.77
CA ALA A 236 -29.39 -23.76 -9.62
C ALA A 236 -30.66 -24.45 -10.12
N VAL A 237 -30.82 -25.71 -9.77
CA VAL A 237 -32.06 -26.45 -9.98
C VAL A 237 -32.84 -26.44 -8.66
N PRO A 238 -34.12 -26.02 -8.66
CA PRO A 238 -34.93 -26.06 -7.46
C PRO A 238 -35.00 -27.52 -6.94
N PRO A 239 -34.85 -27.75 -5.63
CA PRO A 239 -35.01 -29.09 -5.09
C PRO A 239 -36.44 -29.57 -5.35
N SER A 240 -36.59 -30.83 -5.79
CA SER A 240 -37.88 -31.51 -5.89
C SER A 240 -37.93 -32.64 -4.85
N PRO A 241 -38.40 -32.37 -3.61
CA PRO A 241 -38.43 -33.36 -2.53
C PRO A 241 -39.30 -34.56 -2.91
N ASN A 242 -40.43 -34.31 -3.57
CA ASN A 242 -41.35 -35.35 -4.00
C ASN A 242 -40.69 -36.30 -5.01
N PHE A 243 -39.98 -35.76 -6.01
CA PHE A 243 -39.26 -36.60 -6.97
C PHE A 243 -38.14 -37.40 -6.29
N ASN A 244 -37.36 -36.76 -5.42
CA ASN A 244 -36.30 -37.46 -4.69
C ASN A 244 -36.85 -38.59 -3.82
N GLN A 245 -37.98 -38.38 -3.16
CA GLN A 245 -38.66 -39.39 -2.35
C GLN A 245 -39.17 -40.56 -3.21
N VAL A 246 -39.84 -40.27 -4.33
CA VAL A 246 -40.34 -41.30 -5.26
C VAL A 246 -39.18 -42.06 -5.89
N TYR A 247 -38.12 -41.38 -6.29
CA TYR A 247 -36.93 -42.02 -6.86
C TYR A 247 -36.22 -42.91 -5.84
N GLN A 248 -36.13 -42.49 -4.58
CA GLN A 248 -35.62 -43.31 -3.49
C GLN A 248 -36.50 -44.55 -3.26
N GLN A 249 -37.82 -44.39 -3.25
CA GLN A 249 -38.76 -45.50 -3.14
C GLN A 249 -38.54 -46.51 -4.28
N PHE A 250 -38.51 -46.04 -5.52
CA PHE A 250 -38.28 -46.87 -6.71
C PHE A 250 -36.95 -47.63 -6.65
N THR A 251 -35.86 -46.95 -6.31
CA THR A 251 -34.53 -47.58 -6.21
C THR A 251 -34.41 -48.56 -5.04
N SER A 252 -35.25 -48.42 -4.01
CA SER A 252 -35.29 -49.33 -2.85
C SER A 252 -36.27 -50.50 -3.00
N SER A 253 -37.17 -50.46 -4.00
CA SER A 253 -38.28 -51.42 -4.17
C SER A 253 -38.05 -52.33 -5.37
N PRO A 254 -37.64 -53.60 -5.17
CA PRO A 254 -37.47 -54.56 -6.26
C PRO A 254 -38.76 -54.77 -7.06
N THR A 255 -39.91 -54.73 -6.39
CA THR A 255 -41.22 -54.90 -7.03
C THR A 255 -41.55 -53.77 -7.99
N GLU A 256 -41.22 -52.51 -7.65
CA GLU A 256 -41.44 -51.38 -8.55
C GLU A 256 -40.46 -51.41 -9.74
N GLN A 257 -39.23 -51.88 -9.51
CA GLN A 257 -38.25 -52.08 -10.57
C GLN A 257 -38.70 -53.18 -11.54
N GLU A 258 -39.22 -54.31 -11.04
CA GLU A 258 -39.79 -55.36 -11.87
C GLU A 258 -41.02 -54.88 -12.65
N GLN A 259 -41.89 -54.09 -12.02
CA GLN A 259 -43.03 -53.46 -12.72
C GLN A 259 -42.56 -52.55 -13.85
N PHE A 260 -41.56 -51.69 -13.60
CA PHE A 260 -40.95 -50.86 -14.65
C PHE A 260 -40.36 -51.73 -15.78
N LEU A 261 -39.55 -52.74 -15.46
CA LEU A 261 -38.96 -53.63 -16.46
C LEU A 261 -40.02 -54.41 -17.26
N SER A 262 -41.15 -54.76 -16.63
CA SER A 262 -42.26 -55.41 -17.31
C SER A 262 -42.95 -54.48 -18.32
N SER A 263 -43.00 -53.18 -18.03
CA SER A 263 -43.55 -52.13 -18.90
C SER A 263 -42.64 -51.77 -20.08
N VAL A 264 -41.33 -52.04 -19.96
CA VAL A 264 -40.37 -51.84 -21.05
C VAL A 264 -40.59 -52.91 -22.14
N PRO A 265 -40.63 -52.52 -23.43
CA PRO A 265 -40.76 -53.46 -24.54
C PRO A 265 -39.72 -54.59 -24.46
N PRO A 266 -40.08 -55.84 -24.77
CA PRO A 266 -39.17 -56.98 -24.62
C PRO A 266 -37.81 -56.80 -25.32
N ALA A 267 -37.78 -56.11 -26.48
CA ALA A 267 -36.57 -55.82 -27.23
C ALA A 267 -35.60 -54.86 -26.51
N ASP A 268 -36.11 -54.00 -25.63
CA ASP A 268 -35.32 -52.96 -24.94
C ASP A 268 -34.90 -53.38 -23.53
N ARG A 269 -35.47 -54.48 -23.00
CA ARG A 269 -35.09 -55.00 -21.67
C ARG A 269 -33.61 -55.36 -21.57
N GLN A 270 -32.97 -55.67 -22.71
CA GLN A 270 -31.52 -55.94 -22.77
C GLN A 270 -30.66 -54.78 -22.25
N TYR A 271 -31.11 -53.53 -22.41
CA TYR A 271 -30.37 -52.36 -21.93
C TYR A 271 -30.34 -52.26 -20.40
N PHE A 272 -31.22 -52.98 -19.71
CA PHE A 272 -31.34 -52.97 -18.25
C PHE A 272 -30.82 -54.23 -17.56
N GLN A 273 -30.42 -55.27 -18.30
CA GLN A 273 -30.02 -56.57 -17.73
C GLN A 273 -28.85 -56.49 -16.73
N ASN A 274 -27.95 -55.52 -16.91
CA ASN A 274 -26.82 -55.25 -16.02
C ASN A 274 -26.90 -53.87 -15.36
N TYR A 275 -28.07 -53.22 -15.39
CA TYR A 275 -28.23 -51.89 -14.80
C TYR A 275 -28.69 -52.03 -13.35
N THR A 276 -27.90 -51.51 -12.41
CA THR A 276 -28.30 -51.42 -11.00
C THR A 276 -28.93 -50.06 -10.74
N PHE A 277 -30.20 -50.05 -10.37
CA PHE A 277 -30.90 -48.85 -9.90
C PHE A 277 -30.35 -48.44 -8.54
N GLN A 278 -29.37 -47.55 -8.50
CA GLN A 278 -28.76 -47.13 -7.24
C GLN A 278 -29.60 -46.06 -6.53
N PRO A 279 -29.76 -46.14 -5.20
CA PRO A 279 -30.36 -45.07 -4.40
C PRO A 279 -29.39 -43.89 -4.37
N THR A 280 -29.48 -43.01 -5.36
CA THR A 280 -28.68 -41.79 -5.39
C THR A 280 -29.34 -40.72 -4.51
N HIS A 281 -28.66 -40.27 -3.46
CA HIS A 281 -29.14 -39.18 -2.60
C HIS A 281 -29.21 -37.82 -3.30
N SER A 282 -28.59 -37.66 -4.46
CA SER A 282 -28.73 -36.46 -5.30
C SER A 282 -28.71 -36.85 -6.78
N VAL A 283 -29.77 -36.51 -7.50
CA VAL A 283 -29.83 -36.66 -8.95
C VAL A 283 -29.05 -35.52 -9.59
N HIS A 284 -28.17 -35.84 -10.54
CA HIS A 284 -27.37 -34.84 -11.25
C HIS A 284 -28.29 -33.84 -11.98
N PRO A 285 -28.07 -32.51 -11.88
CA PRO A 285 -28.93 -31.50 -12.52
C PRO A 285 -29.20 -31.75 -14.01
N LEU A 286 -28.19 -32.20 -14.75
CA LEU A 286 -28.33 -32.54 -16.18
C LEU A 286 -29.31 -33.69 -16.43
N HIS A 287 -29.49 -34.63 -15.51
CA HIS A 287 -30.48 -35.71 -15.66
C HIS A 287 -31.90 -35.14 -15.61
N LEU A 288 -32.14 -34.18 -14.71
CA LEU A 288 -33.44 -33.50 -14.58
C LEU A 288 -33.77 -32.69 -15.84
N MET A 289 -32.78 -31.96 -16.37
CA MET A 289 -32.95 -31.21 -17.62
C MET A 289 -33.15 -32.12 -18.83
N SER A 290 -32.45 -33.27 -18.87
CA SER A 290 -32.63 -34.27 -19.95
C SER A 290 -33.99 -34.94 -19.89
N TYR A 291 -34.50 -35.21 -18.68
CA TYR A 291 -35.87 -35.66 -18.48
C TYR A 291 -36.87 -34.64 -19.03
N ASP A 292 -36.74 -33.38 -18.63
CA ASP A 292 -37.62 -32.30 -19.10
C ASP A 292 -37.53 -32.11 -20.63
N ALA A 293 -36.38 -32.35 -21.25
CA ALA A 293 -36.25 -32.30 -22.71
C ALA A 293 -37.09 -33.39 -23.41
N VAL A 294 -37.08 -34.62 -22.87
CA VAL A 294 -37.92 -35.71 -23.37
C VAL A 294 -39.40 -35.39 -23.18
N ILE A 295 -39.79 -34.90 -22.00
CA ILE A 295 -41.17 -34.52 -21.69
C ILE A 295 -41.64 -33.38 -22.60
N ALA A 296 -40.80 -32.37 -22.84
CA ALA A 296 -41.13 -31.27 -23.75
C ALA A 296 -41.41 -31.76 -25.18
N ALA A 297 -40.58 -32.66 -25.70
CA ALA A 297 -40.80 -33.27 -27.02
C ALA A 297 -42.07 -34.10 -27.07
N GLY A 298 -42.34 -34.90 -26.02
CA GLY A 298 -43.54 -35.73 -25.92
C GLY A 298 -44.83 -34.91 -25.85
N LEU A 299 -44.87 -33.88 -24.99
CA LEU A 299 -46.02 -32.97 -24.88
C LEU A 299 -46.27 -32.21 -26.18
N ALA A 300 -45.19 -31.74 -26.84
CA ALA A 300 -45.31 -31.10 -28.14
C ALA A 300 -45.90 -32.05 -29.19
N ALA A 301 -45.43 -33.30 -29.23
CA ALA A 301 -45.97 -34.31 -30.14
C ALA A 301 -47.46 -34.61 -29.87
N CYS A 302 -47.87 -34.74 -28.61
CA CYS A 302 -49.27 -34.95 -28.24
C CYS A 302 -50.18 -33.78 -28.63
N HIS A 303 -49.69 -32.54 -28.54
CA HIS A 303 -50.46 -31.34 -28.85
C HIS A 303 -50.40 -30.94 -30.33
N THR A 304 -49.55 -31.58 -31.13
CA THR A 304 -49.49 -31.33 -32.57
C THR A 304 -50.52 -32.22 -33.28
N PRO A 305 -51.57 -31.64 -33.91
CA PRO A 305 -52.66 -32.43 -34.48
C PRO A 305 -52.23 -33.20 -35.73
N GLY A 306 -52.66 -34.46 -35.84
CA GLY A 306 -52.51 -35.28 -37.05
C GLY A 306 -51.09 -35.82 -37.29
N GLN A 307 -50.76 -36.12 -38.55
CA GLN A 307 -49.39 -36.39 -38.97
C GLN A 307 -48.65 -35.06 -39.15
N PHE A 308 -47.59 -34.85 -38.39
CA PHE A 308 -46.83 -33.59 -38.40
C PHE A 308 -45.39 -33.79 -38.88
N ASN A 309 -44.83 -32.74 -39.49
CA ASN A 309 -43.42 -32.70 -39.87
C ASN A 309 -42.55 -32.10 -38.74
N GLY A 310 -41.23 -32.20 -38.86
CA GLY A 310 -40.33 -31.70 -37.82
C GLY A 310 -40.40 -30.18 -37.62
N THR A 311 -40.68 -29.40 -38.67
CA THR A 311 -40.86 -27.94 -38.52
C THR A 311 -42.10 -27.60 -37.69
N GLN A 312 -43.20 -28.32 -37.88
CA GLN A 312 -44.42 -28.17 -37.07
C GLN A 312 -44.17 -28.60 -35.62
N LEU A 313 -43.48 -29.71 -35.40
CA LEU A 313 -43.10 -30.16 -34.06
C LEU A 313 -42.19 -29.16 -33.35
N HIS A 314 -41.16 -28.65 -34.02
CA HIS A 314 -40.25 -27.63 -33.46
C HIS A 314 -40.99 -26.34 -33.12
N ARG A 315 -41.87 -25.87 -34.01
CA ARG A 315 -42.73 -24.72 -33.75
C ARG A 315 -43.60 -24.95 -32.52
N GLN A 316 -44.18 -26.14 -32.37
CA GLN A 316 -44.98 -26.47 -31.18
C GLN A 316 -44.13 -26.44 -29.90
N ILE A 317 -42.91 -27.00 -29.93
CA ILE A 317 -41.97 -26.96 -28.80
C ILE A 317 -41.68 -25.52 -28.38
N ILE A 318 -41.27 -24.66 -29.32
CA ILE A 318 -40.75 -23.33 -28.95
C ILE A 318 -41.82 -22.30 -28.62
N TYR A 319 -43.02 -22.40 -29.22
CA TYR A 319 -44.09 -21.41 -29.01
C TYR A 319 -45.15 -21.83 -27.98
N ASN A 320 -45.47 -23.13 -27.91
CA ASN A 320 -46.68 -23.60 -27.24
C ASN A 320 -46.44 -24.61 -26.11
N THR A 321 -45.24 -25.19 -25.99
CA THR A 321 -44.93 -26.15 -24.92
C THR A 321 -44.36 -25.42 -23.70
N THR A 322 -45.21 -25.28 -22.68
CA THR A 322 -44.82 -24.77 -21.35
C THR A 322 -45.36 -25.67 -20.26
N PHE A 323 -44.55 -26.03 -19.27
CA PHE A 323 -44.97 -26.89 -18.15
C PHE A 323 -44.03 -26.78 -16.94
N GLU A 324 -44.49 -27.22 -15.77
CA GLU A 324 -43.64 -27.40 -14.59
C GLU A 324 -42.89 -28.73 -14.70
N GLY A 325 -41.59 -28.66 -14.99
CA GLY A 325 -40.70 -29.82 -15.07
C GLY A 325 -39.96 -30.09 -13.76
N LEU A 326 -39.11 -31.12 -13.76
CA LEU A 326 -38.25 -31.46 -12.62
C LEU A 326 -37.15 -30.41 -12.39
N SER A 327 -36.75 -29.69 -13.44
CA SER A 327 -35.80 -28.58 -13.36
C SER A 327 -36.48 -27.20 -13.21
N GLY A 328 -37.77 -27.19 -12.83
CA GLY A 328 -38.61 -26.00 -12.66
C GLY A 328 -39.40 -25.65 -13.92
N HIS A 329 -39.90 -24.41 -13.99
CA HIS A 329 -40.74 -23.94 -15.08
C HIS A 329 -40.02 -23.98 -16.44
N ILE A 330 -40.53 -24.76 -17.38
CA ILE A 330 -39.98 -24.94 -18.74
C ILE A 330 -40.76 -24.09 -19.73
N HIS A 331 -40.02 -23.23 -20.44
CA HIS A 331 -40.46 -22.50 -21.63
C HIS A 331 -39.22 -22.20 -22.48
N PHE A 332 -39.41 -21.88 -23.76
CA PHE A 332 -38.33 -21.69 -24.72
C PHE A 332 -38.39 -20.31 -25.35
N ASP A 333 -37.22 -19.76 -25.65
CA ASP A 333 -37.09 -18.54 -26.45
C ASP A 333 -37.44 -18.86 -27.93
N PRO A 334 -38.42 -18.16 -28.53
CA PRO A 334 -38.84 -18.37 -29.91
C PRO A 334 -37.75 -18.16 -30.97
N VAL A 335 -36.72 -17.37 -30.65
CA VAL A 335 -35.63 -17.04 -31.58
C VAL A 335 -34.49 -18.05 -31.45
N THR A 336 -34.10 -18.39 -30.22
CA THR A 336 -32.90 -19.20 -29.97
C THR A 336 -33.20 -20.68 -29.71
N GLY A 337 -34.46 -21.04 -29.46
CA GLY A 337 -34.88 -22.39 -29.04
C GLY A 337 -34.38 -22.77 -27.65
N THR A 338 -33.82 -21.83 -26.88
CA THR A 338 -33.18 -22.09 -25.58
C THR A 338 -34.10 -21.68 -24.43
N ARG A 339 -34.08 -22.43 -23.33
CA ARG A 339 -34.70 -21.98 -22.07
C ARG A 339 -34.03 -20.69 -21.56
N PRO A 340 -34.78 -19.58 -21.34
CA PRO A 340 -34.21 -18.33 -20.85
C PRO A 340 -33.75 -18.45 -19.38
N THR A 341 -32.96 -17.47 -18.97
CA THR A 341 -32.11 -17.40 -17.76
C THR A 341 -32.59 -18.22 -16.57
N ALA A 342 -31.80 -19.21 -16.17
CA ALA A 342 -31.95 -19.95 -14.93
C ALA A 342 -31.14 -19.29 -13.80
N PRO A 343 -31.55 -19.44 -12.53
CA PRO A 343 -30.71 -19.06 -11.40
C PRO A 343 -29.41 -19.87 -11.39
N PHE A 344 -28.32 -19.30 -10.89
CA PHE A 344 -27.03 -19.98 -10.71
C PHE A 344 -26.68 -20.04 -9.22
N ALA A 345 -26.15 -21.17 -8.76
CA ALA A 345 -25.71 -21.35 -7.39
C ALA A 345 -24.18 -21.38 -7.32
N ILE A 346 -23.64 -20.66 -6.34
CA ILE A 346 -22.26 -20.78 -5.88
C ILE A 346 -22.28 -21.69 -4.67
N LYS A 347 -21.69 -22.88 -4.80
CA LYS A 347 -21.60 -23.86 -3.72
C LYS A 347 -20.19 -23.92 -3.17
N ASN A 348 -20.07 -23.99 -1.85
CA ASN A 348 -18.80 -24.06 -1.12
C ASN A 348 -18.58 -25.49 -0.64
N LEU A 349 -17.41 -26.06 -0.96
CA LEU A 349 -17.00 -27.39 -0.50
C LEU A 349 -16.17 -27.25 0.78
N VAL A 350 -16.59 -27.95 1.83
CA VAL A 350 -15.94 -27.92 3.14
C VAL A 350 -15.62 -29.35 3.52
N LEU A 351 -14.34 -29.67 3.73
CA LEU A 351 -13.93 -30.97 4.23
C LEU A 351 -14.66 -31.28 5.56
N SER A 352 -15.30 -32.44 5.64
CA SER A 352 -16.18 -32.81 6.77
C SER A 352 -15.70 -34.07 7.46
N ASP A 353 -15.27 -33.94 8.71
CA ASP A 353 -14.89 -35.08 9.53
C ASP A 353 -16.07 -36.01 9.82
N SER A 354 -17.28 -35.46 9.96
CA SER A 354 -18.49 -36.22 10.28
C SER A 354 -18.93 -37.17 9.16
N ARG A 355 -18.64 -36.81 7.92
CA ARG A 355 -18.97 -37.61 6.73
C ARG A 355 -17.80 -38.45 6.23
N SER A 356 -16.60 -38.15 6.70
CA SER A 356 -15.39 -38.88 6.34
C SER A 356 -15.30 -40.18 7.15
N ASP A 357 -14.74 -41.22 6.55
CA ASP A 357 -14.47 -42.50 7.20
C ASP A 357 -12.96 -42.81 7.17
N ASN A 358 -12.59 -44.01 7.60
CA ASN A 358 -11.18 -44.44 7.67
C ASN A 358 -10.53 -44.60 6.28
N ALA A 359 -11.31 -44.76 5.21
CA ALA A 359 -10.79 -44.99 3.86
C ALA A 359 -10.96 -43.76 2.95
N THR A 360 -12.01 -42.96 3.16
CA THR A 360 -12.47 -41.91 2.27
C THR A 360 -12.74 -40.61 3.01
N LEU A 361 -12.19 -39.52 2.49
CA LEU A 361 -12.44 -38.16 2.91
C LEU A 361 -13.59 -37.56 2.10
N ARG A 362 -14.55 -36.93 2.78
CA ARG A 362 -15.79 -36.40 2.18
C ARG A 362 -16.03 -34.94 2.55
N PHE A 363 -16.89 -34.29 1.77
CA PHE A 363 -17.16 -32.86 1.86
C PHE A 363 -18.61 -32.58 2.19
N ASP A 364 -18.84 -31.58 3.04
CA ASP A 364 -20.10 -30.88 3.15
C ASP A 364 -20.23 -29.83 2.04
N VAL A 365 -21.43 -29.72 1.50
CA VAL A 365 -21.75 -28.82 0.40
C VAL A 365 -22.71 -27.77 0.92
N ARG A 366 -22.27 -26.51 0.97
CA ARG A 366 -23.08 -25.37 1.39
C ARG A 366 -23.44 -24.52 0.18
N THR A 367 -24.66 -23.99 0.15
CA THR A 367 -25.03 -23.05 -0.92
C THR A 367 -24.76 -21.65 -0.38
N THR A 368 -23.74 -20.97 -0.90
CA THR A 368 -23.31 -19.67 -0.39
C THR A 368 -24.09 -18.53 -1.02
N ALA A 369 -24.33 -18.61 -2.31
CA ALA A 369 -25.05 -17.56 -3.03
C ALA A 369 -25.87 -18.15 -4.16
N VAL A 370 -27.00 -17.52 -4.44
CA VAL A 370 -27.80 -17.75 -5.65
C VAL A 370 -27.87 -16.46 -6.44
N VAL A 371 -27.44 -16.50 -7.69
CA VAL A 371 -27.35 -15.34 -8.59
C VAL A 371 -28.42 -15.44 -9.66
N VAL A 372 -29.23 -14.39 -9.81
CA VAL A 372 -30.30 -14.28 -10.81
C VAL A 372 -30.14 -12.96 -11.55
N GLY A 373 -29.59 -13.01 -12.77
CA GLY A 373 -29.17 -11.81 -13.47
C GLY A 373 -28.12 -11.06 -12.66
N THR A 374 -28.43 -9.84 -12.23
CA THR A 374 -27.55 -9.01 -11.39
C THR A 374 -27.86 -9.10 -9.89
N GLN A 375 -28.90 -9.83 -9.49
CA GLN A 375 -29.27 -9.97 -8.09
C GLN A 375 -28.51 -11.14 -7.46
N ILE A 376 -27.85 -10.87 -6.33
CA ILE A 376 -27.13 -11.87 -5.55
C ILE A 376 -27.86 -12.08 -4.23
N ASN A 377 -28.40 -13.28 -4.06
CA ASN A 377 -29.01 -13.72 -2.81
C ASN A 377 -27.96 -14.50 -2.01
N ALA A 378 -27.40 -13.87 -0.97
CA ALA A 378 -26.51 -14.53 -0.04
C ALA A 378 -27.29 -15.51 0.85
N MET A 379 -26.76 -16.71 1.01
CA MET A 379 -27.37 -17.84 1.72
C MET A 379 -26.47 -18.20 2.92
N ASP A 380 -25.70 -19.29 2.84
CA ASP A 380 -24.69 -19.62 3.85
C ASP A 380 -23.42 -18.77 3.70
N PRO A 381 -22.69 -18.46 4.79
CA PRO A 381 -21.38 -17.83 4.66
C PRO A 381 -20.41 -18.76 3.92
N PHE A 382 -19.60 -18.18 3.03
CA PHE A 382 -18.50 -18.90 2.38
C PHE A 382 -17.43 -19.23 3.41
N ILE A 383 -16.94 -20.47 3.44
CA ILE A 383 -15.80 -20.86 4.28
C ILE A 383 -14.57 -20.95 3.39
N TYR A 384 -13.56 -20.13 3.66
CA TYR A 384 -12.27 -20.15 2.96
C TYR A 384 -11.33 -21.19 3.56
N HIS A 385 -10.20 -21.44 2.91
CA HIS A 385 -9.26 -22.49 3.30
C HIS A 385 -8.74 -22.37 4.75
N ASP A 386 -8.68 -21.16 5.31
CA ASP A 386 -8.28 -20.90 6.70
C ASP A 386 -9.44 -20.99 7.71
N ASN A 387 -10.59 -21.51 7.30
CA ASN A 387 -11.86 -21.47 8.04
C ASN A 387 -12.41 -20.06 8.32
N SER A 388 -11.84 -19.02 7.70
CA SER A 388 -12.42 -17.68 7.77
C SER A 388 -13.65 -17.56 6.85
N THR A 389 -14.47 -16.55 7.10
CA THR A 389 -15.59 -16.17 6.22
C THR A 389 -15.32 -14.91 5.41
N THR A 390 -14.12 -14.35 5.55
CA THR A 390 -13.71 -13.11 4.90
C THR A 390 -12.92 -13.41 3.63
N PRO A 391 -13.31 -12.83 2.47
CA PRO A 391 -12.59 -13.05 1.22
C PRO A 391 -11.11 -12.61 1.33
N PRO A 392 -10.16 -13.42 0.82
CA PRO A 392 -8.78 -13.00 0.70
C PRO A 392 -8.67 -11.71 -0.10
N ALA A 393 -7.92 -10.74 0.42
CA ALA A 393 -7.70 -9.47 -0.27
C ALA A 393 -7.08 -9.70 -1.66
N ASP A 394 -7.67 -9.10 -2.70
CA ASP A 394 -7.28 -9.28 -4.11
C ASP A 394 -5.82 -8.92 -4.41
N LYS A 395 -5.25 -7.96 -3.66
CA LYS A 395 -3.83 -7.57 -3.74
C LYS A 395 -3.12 -7.91 -2.42
N PRO A 396 -1.85 -8.35 -2.45
CA PRO A 396 -1.07 -8.51 -1.21
C PRO A 396 -0.95 -7.15 -0.49
N PRO A 397 -0.94 -7.10 0.85
CA PRO A 397 -0.75 -5.84 1.56
C PRO A 397 0.57 -5.17 1.14
N LEU A 398 0.59 -3.83 1.10
CA LEU A 398 1.82 -3.07 0.88
C LEU A 398 2.65 -3.17 2.17
N GLU A 399 3.70 -3.99 2.16
CA GLU A 399 4.68 -4.02 3.25
C GLU A 399 5.71 -2.90 3.07
N GLY A 400 5.95 -2.11 4.13
CA GLY A 400 7.16 -1.29 4.25
C GLY A 400 7.06 0.21 3.91
N PHE A 401 6.24 0.98 4.63
CA PHE A 401 6.55 2.41 4.79
C PHE A 401 7.68 2.55 5.83
N ASP A 402 8.92 2.66 5.36
CA ASP A 402 10.07 2.85 6.23
C ASP A 402 10.17 4.32 6.69
N TYR A 403 9.60 4.63 7.87
CA TYR A 403 9.62 5.96 8.49
C TYR A 403 10.98 6.30 9.16
N ASN A 404 12.10 5.94 8.51
CA ASN A 404 13.41 5.83 9.16
C ASN A 404 14.20 7.15 9.35
N LEU A 405 13.57 8.32 9.21
CA LEU A 405 14.23 9.63 9.44
C LEU A 405 14.02 10.19 10.86
N ARG A 406 13.22 9.52 11.70
CA ARG A 406 13.03 9.90 13.11
C ARG A 406 14.32 9.95 13.96
N PRO A 407 15.32 9.05 13.84
CA PRO A 407 16.43 9.02 14.81
C PRO A 407 17.41 10.20 14.67
N VAL A 408 17.67 10.70 13.46
CA VAL A 408 18.67 11.78 13.24
C VAL A 408 18.19 13.12 13.82
N GLY A 409 16.91 13.45 13.63
CA GLY A 409 16.31 14.66 14.18
C GLY A 409 16.38 14.76 15.70
N VAL A 410 16.03 13.66 16.35
CA VAL A 410 16.01 13.56 17.82
C VAL A 410 17.41 13.70 18.39
N GLN A 411 18.43 13.13 17.72
CA GLN A 411 19.83 13.28 18.14
C GLN A 411 20.31 14.74 18.08
N ILE A 412 20.04 15.44 16.98
CA ILE A 412 20.43 16.85 16.80
C ILE A 412 19.72 17.74 17.83
N PHE A 413 18.41 17.55 18.01
CA PHE A 413 17.60 18.24 19.00
C PHE A 413 18.16 18.05 20.43
N GLY A 414 18.45 16.80 20.82
CA GLY A 414 18.99 16.46 22.13
C GLY A 414 20.34 17.13 22.42
N MET A 415 21.21 17.23 21.40
CA MET A 415 22.51 17.89 21.53
C MET A 415 22.37 19.38 21.85
N ILE A 416 21.55 20.13 21.11
CA ILE A 416 21.42 21.59 21.28
C ILE A 416 20.80 21.92 22.65
N ILE A 417 19.74 21.22 23.04
CA ILE A 417 19.11 21.42 24.34
C ILE A 417 20.08 21.12 25.47
N SER A 418 20.84 20.03 25.38
CA SER A 418 21.82 19.67 26.42
C SER A 418 22.88 20.75 26.60
N ILE A 419 23.40 21.30 25.50
CA ILE A 419 24.37 22.41 25.54
C ILE A 419 23.73 23.67 26.14
N SER A 420 22.56 24.07 25.65
CA SER A 420 21.92 25.32 26.11
C SER A 420 21.46 25.24 27.57
N MET A 421 20.89 24.12 28.01
CA MET A 421 20.54 23.86 29.41
C MET A 421 21.77 23.84 30.31
N GLY A 422 22.86 23.18 29.89
CA GLY A 422 24.12 23.17 30.62
C GLY A 422 24.70 24.57 30.82
N LEU A 423 24.70 25.40 29.76
CA LEU A 423 25.14 26.79 29.82
C LEU A 423 24.21 27.67 30.66
N MET A 424 22.90 27.41 30.62
CA MET A 424 21.92 28.11 31.45
C MET A 424 22.14 27.81 32.93
N VAL A 425 22.26 26.53 33.31
CA VAL A 425 22.57 26.10 34.69
C VAL A 425 23.91 26.68 35.14
N TRP A 426 24.92 26.63 34.29
CA TRP A 426 26.24 27.22 34.57
C TRP A 426 26.15 28.72 34.83
N THR A 427 25.34 29.45 34.06
CA THR A 427 25.13 30.90 34.22
C THR A 427 24.44 31.21 35.55
N ILE A 428 23.41 30.44 35.92
CA ILE A 428 22.67 30.63 37.18
C ILE A 428 23.58 30.35 38.38
N TRP A 429 24.33 29.26 38.36
CA TRP A 429 25.21 28.88 39.46
C TRP A 429 26.34 29.90 39.64
N ASN A 430 26.97 30.32 38.54
CA ASN A 430 28.10 31.23 38.58
C ASN A 430 27.70 32.72 38.53
N ARG A 431 26.41 33.07 38.68
CA ARG A 431 25.91 34.46 38.56
C ARG A 431 26.57 35.47 39.50
N ARG A 432 27.12 35.00 40.63
CA ARG A 432 27.82 35.84 41.62
C ARG A 432 29.29 36.12 41.24
N LYS A 433 29.87 35.39 40.28
CA LYS A 433 31.24 35.62 39.84
C LYS A 433 31.31 36.88 38.98
N PHE A 434 32.37 37.67 39.18
CA PHE A 434 32.57 38.96 38.50
C PHE A 434 32.37 38.87 36.99
N VAL A 435 32.97 37.87 36.33
CA VAL A 435 32.89 37.66 34.87
C VAL A 435 31.44 37.53 34.35
N ILE A 436 30.55 36.87 35.10
CA ILE A 436 29.15 36.67 34.69
C ILE A 436 28.27 37.85 35.13
N SER A 437 28.54 38.39 36.32
CA SER A 437 27.85 39.57 36.84
C SER A 437 28.06 40.79 35.93
N ALA A 438 29.30 41.04 35.50
CA ALA A 438 29.66 42.11 34.57
C ALA A 438 29.00 41.94 33.20
N ALA A 439 28.87 40.69 32.74
CA ALA A 439 28.24 40.34 31.47
C ALA A 439 26.71 40.37 31.48
N GLN A 440 26.08 40.73 32.62
CA GLN A 440 24.64 40.79 32.82
C GLN A 440 23.92 39.45 32.57
N PRO A 441 23.66 38.66 33.62
CA PRO A 441 23.15 37.29 33.47
C PRO A 441 21.78 37.20 32.78
N VAL A 442 20.93 38.23 32.88
CA VAL A 442 19.59 38.27 32.25
C VAL A 442 19.68 38.05 30.73
N PHE A 443 20.62 38.71 30.05
CA PHE A 443 20.78 38.57 28.60
C PHE A 443 21.36 37.21 28.19
N LEU A 444 22.23 36.62 29.01
CA LEU A 444 22.77 35.28 28.77
C LEU A 444 21.67 34.22 28.89
N LEU A 445 20.80 34.35 29.89
CA LEU A 445 19.64 33.48 30.06
C LEU A 445 18.63 33.65 28.92
N GLN A 446 18.36 34.88 28.49
CA GLN A 446 17.48 35.17 27.35
C GLN A 446 17.97 34.48 26.06
N LEU A 447 19.28 34.49 25.81
CA LEU A 447 19.88 33.83 24.65
C LEU A 447 19.77 32.29 24.76
N CYS A 448 20.00 31.70 25.95
CA CYS A 448 19.75 30.28 26.17
C CYS A 448 18.27 29.91 25.93
N ILE A 449 17.32 30.68 26.44
CA ILE A 449 15.88 30.46 26.23
C ILE A 449 15.53 30.55 24.74
N GLY A 450 16.08 31.52 24.01
CA GLY A 450 15.83 31.65 22.57
C GLY A 450 16.33 30.45 21.78
N THR A 451 17.56 29.99 22.04
CA THR A 451 18.12 28.78 21.40
C THR A 451 17.36 27.50 21.75
N ILE A 452 16.87 27.33 22.99
CA ILE A 452 16.02 26.19 23.37
C ILE A 452 14.70 26.23 22.59
N THR A 453 14.06 27.41 22.52
CA THR A 453 12.80 27.59 21.79
C THR A 453 12.98 27.29 20.30
N MET A 454 14.10 27.72 19.71
CA MET A 454 14.43 27.44 18.32
C MET A 454 14.72 25.94 18.09
N ALA A 455 15.41 25.27 19.01
CA ALA A 455 15.64 23.82 18.95
C ALA A 455 14.32 23.03 19.03
N CYS A 456 13.35 23.48 19.83
CA CYS A 456 12.02 22.86 19.91
C CYS A 456 11.28 22.85 18.58
N ALA A 457 11.60 23.72 17.61
CA ALA A 457 11.03 23.68 16.27
C ALA A 457 11.35 22.37 15.52
N ILE A 458 12.43 21.66 15.87
CA ILE A 458 12.79 20.38 15.23
C ILE A 458 11.72 19.31 15.52
N ILE A 459 11.06 19.34 16.68
CA ILE A 459 10.04 18.35 17.06
C ILE A 459 8.85 18.34 16.07
N PRO A 460 8.12 19.46 15.84
CA PRO A 460 7.02 19.45 14.89
C PRO A 460 7.45 19.12 13.46
N ALA A 461 8.68 19.42 13.07
CA ALA A 461 9.23 19.03 11.77
C ALA A 461 9.41 17.50 11.62
N THR A 462 9.41 16.73 12.72
CA THR A 462 9.54 15.26 12.70
C THR A 462 8.21 14.52 12.58
N PHE A 463 7.07 15.18 12.80
CA PHE A 463 5.78 14.51 12.78
C PHE A 463 5.39 14.08 11.36
N GLN A 464 4.94 12.83 11.23
CA GLN A 464 4.57 12.19 9.97
C GLN A 464 3.32 11.33 10.20
N SER A 465 2.38 11.40 9.27
CA SER A 465 1.11 10.67 9.31
C SER A 465 0.72 10.13 7.93
N GLU A 466 0.01 9.01 7.89
CA GLU A 466 -0.57 8.45 6.66
C GLU A 466 -1.72 9.32 6.14
N THR A 467 -2.54 9.82 7.06
CA THR A 467 -3.69 10.66 6.75
C THR A 467 -3.45 12.11 7.16
N PRO A 468 -3.85 13.09 6.33
CA PRO A 468 -3.90 14.48 6.74
C PRO A 468 -4.82 14.61 7.95
N SER A 469 -4.36 15.25 9.01
CA SER A 469 -5.17 15.52 10.20
C SER A 469 -4.91 16.93 10.70
N SER A 470 -5.87 17.49 11.43
CA SER A 470 -5.74 18.82 12.05
C SER A 470 -4.52 18.93 12.97
N GLY A 471 -4.10 17.81 13.59
CA GLY A 471 -2.86 17.74 14.37
C GLY A 471 -1.59 17.94 13.53
N MET A 472 -1.57 17.47 12.28
CA MET A 472 -0.44 17.65 11.36
C MET A 472 -0.37 19.09 10.83
N ASP A 473 -1.51 19.70 10.53
CA ASP A 473 -1.58 21.12 10.16
C ASP A 473 -1.07 22.02 11.30
N ALA A 474 -1.47 21.70 12.54
CA ALA A 474 -0.97 22.39 13.73
C ALA A 474 0.55 22.22 13.91
N ALA A 475 1.11 21.04 13.60
CA ALA A 475 2.55 20.82 13.63
C ALA A 475 3.28 21.70 12.60
N CYS A 476 2.77 21.78 11.35
CA CYS A 476 3.31 22.65 10.30
C CYS A 476 3.40 24.11 10.74
N MET A 477 2.34 24.64 11.37
CA MET A 477 2.37 26.02 11.89
C MET A 477 3.27 26.16 13.11
N SER A 478 3.28 25.18 14.02
CA SER A 478 4.10 25.22 15.24
C SER A 478 5.59 25.34 14.94
N PHE A 479 6.07 24.72 13.86
CA PHE A 479 7.45 24.88 13.38
C PHE A 479 7.82 26.35 13.17
N VAL A 480 6.98 27.09 12.41
CA VAL A 480 7.22 28.50 12.08
C VAL A 480 7.22 29.38 13.33
N TRP A 481 6.28 29.13 14.26
CA TRP A 481 6.18 29.87 15.52
C TRP A 481 7.42 29.68 16.40
N LEU A 482 7.82 28.43 16.65
CA LEU A 482 8.94 28.13 17.53
C LEU A 482 10.26 28.67 16.97
N PHE A 483 10.47 28.51 15.66
CA PHE A 483 11.65 29.05 14.99
C PHE A 483 11.70 30.58 15.08
N ALA A 484 10.60 31.27 14.71
CA ALA A 484 10.55 32.73 14.73
C ALA A 484 10.69 33.29 16.15
N LEU A 485 9.99 32.75 17.14
CA LEU A 485 10.09 33.22 18.54
C LEU A 485 11.49 32.99 19.12
N GLY A 486 12.09 31.82 18.88
CA GLY A 486 13.46 31.52 19.32
C GLY A 486 14.51 32.42 18.67
N TRP A 487 14.35 32.68 17.37
CA TRP A 487 15.20 33.60 16.63
C TRP A 487 15.11 35.04 17.17
N MET A 488 13.89 35.56 17.32
CA MET A 488 13.64 36.93 17.76
C MET A 488 14.14 37.17 19.19
N THR A 489 13.94 36.21 20.10
CA THR A 489 14.44 36.28 21.48
C THR A 489 15.97 36.27 21.55
N SER A 490 16.65 35.52 20.67
CA SER A 490 18.11 35.48 20.59
C SER A 490 18.70 36.77 20.00
N ILE A 491 18.17 37.25 18.86
CA ILE A 491 18.61 38.49 18.21
C ILE A 491 18.36 39.71 19.09
N SER A 492 17.23 39.77 19.78
CA SER A 492 16.93 40.89 20.67
C SER A 492 17.88 40.98 21.86
N ALA A 493 18.36 39.86 22.41
CA ALA A 493 19.38 39.85 23.45
C ALA A 493 20.69 40.48 22.97
N ILE A 494 21.08 40.18 21.72
CA ILE A 494 22.30 40.74 21.12
C ILE A 494 22.12 42.22 20.79
N LEU A 495 21.01 42.59 20.14
CA LEU A 495 20.65 43.98 19.84
C LEU A 495 20.64 44.86 21.09
N SER A 496 20.07 44.35 22.17
CA SER A 496 20.03 45.01 23.47
C SER A 496 21.44 45.34 23.97
N LYS A 497 22.36 44.36 23.88
CA LYS A 497 23.75 44.54 24.30
C LYS A 497 24.53 45.48 23.37
N THR A 498 24.37 45.35 22.06
CA THR A 498 25.09 46.18 21.08
C THR A 498 24.60 47.62 21.11
N TRP A 499 23.29 47.84 21.29
CA TRP A 499 22.72 49.18 21.47
C TRP A 499 23.25 49.87 22.72
N ARG A 500 23.25 49.17 23.87
CA ARG A 500 23.82 49.71 25.11
C ARG A 500 25.30 50.06 24.95
N LEU A 501 26.06 49.21 24.26
CA LEU A 501 27.47 49.46 23.99
C LEU A 501 27.70 50.68 23.09
N GLY A 502 26.85 50.86 22.06
CA GLY A 502 26.85 52.05 21.21
C GLY A 502 26.56 53.33 22.00
N GLN A 503 25.54 53.32 22.87
CA GLN A 503 25.22 54.46 23.73
C GLN A 503 26.34 54.81 24.71
N LEU A 504 27.02 53.81 25.28
CA LEU A 504 28.16 54.02 26.18
C LEU A 504 29.34 54.68 25.47
N MET A 505 29.60 54.31 24.21
CA MET A 505 30.64 54.93 23.39
C MET A 505 30.28 56.36 22.98
N ASP A 506 29.03 56.62 22.59
CA ASP A 506 28.59 57.98 22.26
C ASP A 506 28.63 58.89 23.51
N GLY A 507 28.32 58.32 24.69
CA GLY A 507 28.47 58.99 25.98
C GLY A 507 29.92 59.29 26.37
N SER A 508 30.85 58.37 26.08
CA SER A 508 32.27 58.57 26.39
C SER A 508 32.92 59.60 25.47
N GLN A 509 32.55 59.64 24.19
CA GLN A 509 32.97 60.70 23.26
C GLN A 509 32.48 62.09 23.70
N GLY A 510 31.29 62.17 24.30
CA GLY A 510 30.74 63.39 24.89
C GLY A 510 31.16 63.68 26.34
N MET A 511 32.05 62.86 26.93
CA MET A 511 32.47 62.94 28.35
C MET A 511 31.29 63.03 29.35
N ARG A 512 30.14 62.43 29.02
CA ARG A 512 28.92 62.46 29.85
C ARG A 512 28.77 61.14 30.60
N ARG A 513 28.63 61.21 31.93
CA ARG A 513 28.31 60.03 32.75
C ARG A 513 26.85 59.62 32.49
N LEU A 514 26.65 58.53 31.76
CA LEU A 514 25.34 57.94 31.46
C LEU A 514 25.20 56.60 32.23
N LYS A 515 24.21 56.51 33.12
CA LYS A 515 23.83 55.26 33.77
C LYS A 515 22.69 54.65 32.97
N VAL A 516 23.00 53.67 32.12
CA VAL A 516 22.00 52.94 31.33
C VAL A 516 21.49 51.76 32.17
N GLU A 517 20.20 51.82 32.53
CA GLU A 517 19.55 50.80 33.34
C GLU A 517 19.04 49.63 32.46
N PRO A 518 19.03 48.37 32.94
CA PRO A 518 18.61 47.22 32.14
C PRO A 518 17.17 47.33 31.60
N MET A 519 16.28 48.04 32.31
CA MET A 519 14.87 48.21 31.92
C MET A 519 14.67 49.12 30.70
N ASP A 520 15.56 50.06 30.44
CA ASP A 520 15.47 50.91 29.24
C ASP A 520 15.82 50.14 27.96
N VAL A 521 16.60 49.08 28.10
CA VAL A 521 17.00 48.20 27.00
C VAL A 521 15.93 47.12 26.71
N ALA A 522 15.06 46.81 27.67
CA ALA A 522 13.98 45.82 27.51
C ALA A 522 12.80 46.33 26.66
N LYS A 523 12.59 47.65 26.59
CA LYS A 523 11.50 48.27 25.81
C LYS A 523 11.56 47.97 24.30
N PRO A 524 12.68 48.19 23.58
CA PRO A 524 12.77 47.86 22.16
C PRO A 524 12.62 46.36 21.89
N PHE A 525 13.06 45.50 22.82
CA PHE A 525 12.81 44.06 22.75
C PHE A 525 11.31 43.74 22.76
N PHE A 526 10.56 44.28 23.73
CA PHE A 526 9.13 44.01 23.85
C PHE A 526 8.35 44.50 22.62
N MET A 527 8.69 45.68 22.08
CA MET A 527 8.09 46.18 20.84
C MET A 527 8.36 45.25 19.65
N LEU A 528 9.59 44.80 19.48
CA LEU A 528 9.99 43.89 18.39
C LEU A 528 9.29 42.53 18.52
N LEU A 529 9.15 42.02 19.75
CA LEU A 529 8.45 40.76 20.04
C LEU A 529 6.96 40.88 19.71
N VAL A 530 6.28 41.92 20.20
CA VAL A 530 4.85 42.15 19.95
C VAL A 530 4.56 42.27 18.45
N TRP A 531 5.42 42.99 17.72
CA TRP A 531 5.29 43.11 16.26
C TRP A 531 5.38 41.77 15.54
N ASN A 532 6.35 40.92 15.89
CA ASN A 532 6.52 39.61 15.27
C ASN A 532 5.40 38.63 15.67
N VAL A 533 4.94 38.67 16.92
CA VAL A 533 3.78 37.89 17.37
C VAL A 533 2.53 38.30 16.58
N ALA A 534 2.28 39.60 16.40
CA ALA A 534 1.15 40.08 15.61
C ALA A 534 1.21 39.59 14.15
N LEU A 535 2.40 39.65 13.52
CA LEU A 535 2.61 39.13 12.15
C LEU A 535 2.39 37.61 12.06
N LEU A 536 2.92 36.83 13.00
CA LEU A 536 2.73 35.38 13.04
C LEU A 536 1.26 35.01 13.27
N THR A 537 0.56 35.77 14.12
CA THR A 537 -0.88 35.58 14.36
C THR A 537 -1.69 35.88 13.09
N ALA A 538 -1.38 36.98 12.41
CA ALA A 538 -1.99 37.30 11.11
C ALA A 538 -1.72 36.19 10.07
N TRP A 539 -0.48 35.67 10.01
CA TRP A 539 -0.14 34.57 9.12
C TRP A 539 -0.96 33.30 9.44
N THR A 540 -1.07 32.90 10.72
CA THR A 540 -1.89 31.73 11.10
C THR A 540 -3.35 31.82 10.70
N ILE A 541 -3.94 33.02 10.78
CA ILE A 541 -5.36 33.22 10.51
C ILE A 541 -5.62 33.34 9.00
N VAL A 542 -4.80 34.10 8.29
CA VAL A 542 -5.03 34.43 6.88
C VAL A 542 -4.57 33.30 5.95
N SER A 543 -3.45 32.65 6.24
CA SER A 543 -2.85 31.66 5.33
C SER A 543 -2.07 30.57 6.10
N PRO A 544 -2.76 29.66 6.81
CA PRO A 544 -2.11 28.57 7.51
C PRO A 544 -1.41 27.60 6.55
N LEU A 545 -0.24 27.09 6.95
CA LEU A 545 0.46 26.00 6.28
C LEU A 545 -0.28 24.68 6.55
N LYS A 546 -0.57 23.93 5.49
CA LYS A 546 -1.25 22.64 5.59
C LYS A 546 -0.31 21.48 5.27
N TYR A 547 -0.54 20.36 5.93
CA TYR A 547 0.16 19.11 5.68
C TYR A 547 -0.43 18.43 4.44
N ILE A 548 0.33 18.42 3.34
CA ILE A 548 -0.08 17.79 2.08
C ILE A 548 0.86 16.63 1.78
N ARG A 549 0.28 15.48 1.46
CA ARG A 549 1.01 14.28 1.04
C ARG A 549 0.91 14.13 -0.48
N THR A 550 2.05 14.14 -1.13
CA THR A 550 2.18 13.93 -2.58
C THR A 550 2.73 12.55 -2.85
N VAL A 551 2.07 11.81 -3.73
CA VAL A 551 2.48 10.47 -4.13
C VAL A 551 3.52 10.60 -5.25
N VAL A 552 4.60 9.83 -5.18
CA VAL A 552 5.65 9.83 -6.21
C VAL A 552 5.16 8.99 -7.38
N GLU A 553 4.85 9.63 -8.50
CA GLU A 553 4.20 8.97 -9.65
C GLU A 553 5.06 7.86 -10.29
N HIS A 554 6.40 7.94 -10.19
CA HIS A 554 7.31 7.05 -10.91
C HIS A 554 7.67 5.74 -10.18
N ASN A 555 7.39 5.62 -8.88
CA ASN A 555 7.69 4.41 -8.10
C ASN A 555 6.42 3.58 -7.90
N VAL A 556 6.04 2.83 -8.94
CA VAL A 556 4.84 2.00 -8.98
C VAL A 556 5.22 0.52 -8.87
N ASP A 557 4.50 -0.26 -8.09
CA ASP A 557 4.68 -1.70 -8.03
C ASP A 557 4.15 -2.41 -9.30
N GLN A 558 4.44 -3.71 -9.42
CA GLN A 558 3.92 -4.58 -10.47
C GLN A 558 2.38 -4.66 -10.54
N TYR A 559 1.68 -4.05 -9.58
CA TYR A 559 0.22 -4.03 -9.44
C TYR A 559 -0.39 -2.64 -9.61
N GLY A 560 0.39 -1.67 -10.12
CA GLY A 560 -0.07 -0.31 -10.41
C GLY A 560 -0.21 0.60 -9.18
N ARG A 561 0.35 0.21 -8.02
CA ARG A 561 0.26 0.96 -6.77
C ARG A 561 1.53 1.75 -6.52
N HIS A 562 1.39 3.01 -6.12
CA HIS A 562 2.54 3.84 -5.76
C HIS A 562 3.17 3.38 -4.44
N LEU A 563 4.46 3.10 -4.47
CA LEU A 563 5.26 2.59 -3.35
C LEU A 563 5.80 3.70 -2.45
N GLU A 564 5.93 4.92 -2.99
CA GLU A 564 6.55 6.04 -2.28
C GLU A 564 5.64 7.26 -2.28
N SER A 565 5.54 7.90 -1.12
CA SER A 565 4.88 9.18 -0.97
C SER A 565 5.61 10.01 0.07
N HIS A 566 5.73 11.31 -0.20
CA HIS A 566 6.34 12.25 0.73
C HIS A 566 5.32 13.28 1.15
N ALA A 567 5.44 13.77 2.38
CA ALA A 567 4.59 14.83 2.88
C ALA A 567 5.39 16.11 3.12
N ARG A 568 4.75 17.25 2.87
CA ARG A 568 5.33 18.58 3.05
C ARG A 568 4.30 19.54 3.62
N CYS A 569 4.79 20.53 4.36
CA CYS A 569 3.98 21.68 4.75
C CYS A 569 3.91 22.63 3.56
N GLN A 570 2.77 22.67 2.88
CA GLN A 570 2.57 23.49 1.70
C GLN A 570 1.66 24.67 2.00
N ARG A 571 1.97 25.80 1.35
CA ARG A 571 1.12 27.00 1.35
C ARG A 571 -0.08 26.76 0.45
N THR A 572 -1.28 27.12 0.90
CA THR A 572 -2.47 27.16 0.05
C THR A 572 -2.46 28.37 -0.88
N ASP A 573 -1.92 29.50 -0.41
CA ASP A 573 -2.01 30.78 -1.09
C ASP A 573 -0.66 31.53 -1.16
N ASN A 574 -0.62 32.59 -1.96
CA ASN A 574 0.57 33.45 -2.11
C ASN A 574 0.83 34.36 -0.90
N TRP A 575 -0.17 34.60 -0.06
CA TRP A 575 -0.05 35.47 1.12
C TRP A 575 0.95 34.95 2.16
N ALA A 576 1.11 33.62 2.30
CA ALA A 576 2.12 33.03 3.18
C ALA A 576 3.55 33.49 2.85
N LEU A 577 3.89 33.64 1.56
CA LEU A 577 5.20 34.13 1.15
C LEU A 577 5.41 35.60 1.55
N LEU A 578 4.35 36.40 1.48
CA LEU A 578 4.41 37.81 1.87
C LEU A 578 4.70 37.94 3.37
N PHE A 579 3.98 37.21 4.24
CA PHE A 579 4.25 37.20 5.68
C PHE A 579 5.66 36.69 6.01
N ALA A 580 6.09 35.59 5.37
CA ALA A 580 7.44 35.06 5.53
C ALA A 580 8.51 36.10 5.12
N SER A 581 8.31 36.79 4.00
CA SER A 581 9.23 37.82 3.51
C SER A 581 9.33 39.04 4.43
N LEU A 582 8.21 39.46 5.05
CA LEU A 582 8.19 40.57 6.02
C LEU A 582 8.95 40.21 7.30
N ILE A 583 8.75 39.00 7.83
CA ILE A 583 9.48 38.51 9.02
C ILE A 583 10.98 38.38 8.71
N ALA A 584 11.33 37.85 7.53
CA ALA A 584 12.71 37.74 7.09
C ALA A 584 13.36 39.12 6.90
N ALA A 585 12.66 40.08 6.30
CA ALA A 585 13.14 41.46 6.13
C ALA A 585 13.36 42.15 7.49
N ALA A 586 12.42 42.04 8.43
CA ALA A 586 12.57 42.59 9.78
C ALA A 586 13.79 41.97 10.50
N SER A 587 14.00 40.66 10.33
CA SER A 587 15.16 39.95 10.88
C SER A 587 16.48 40.42 10.27
N LEU A 588 16.51 40.61 8.95
CA LEU A 588 17.69 41.09 8.23
C LEU A 588 18.05 42.53 8.65
N VAL A 589 17.06 43.41 8.78
CA VAL A 589 17.25 44.77 9.30
C VAL A 589 17.82 44.74 10.70
N GLY A 590 17.32 43.85 11.58
CA GLY A 590 17.86 43.64 12.92
C GLY A 590 19.34 43.23 12.90
N ILE A 591 19.72 42.24 12.08
CA ILE A 591 21.12 41.80 11.93
C ILE A 591 22.00 42.93 11.38
N ALA A 592 21.55 43.63 10.34
CA ALA A 592 22.29 44.72 9.72
C ALA A 592 22.53 45.85 10.71
N PHE A 593 21.52 46.20 11.48
CA PHE A 593 21.61 47.21 12.53
C PHE A 593 22.56 46.78 13.67
N ALA A 594 22.46 45.53 14.16
CA ALA A 594 23.39 45.00 15.17
C ALA A 594 24.84 45.01 14.68
N SER A 595 25.05 44.62 13.41
CA SER A 595 26.35 44.58 12.75
C SER A 595 26.94 45.98 12.60
N PHE A 596 26.12 46.96 12.19
CA PHE A 596 26.54 48.36 12.08
C PHE A 596 26.99 48.93 13.43
N GLN A 597 26.23 48.66 14.50
CA GLN A 597 26.60 49.10 15.85
C GLN A 597 27.93 48.47 16.29
N LEU A 598 28.11 47.16 16.08
CA LEU A 598 29.36 46.45 16.40
C LEU A 598 30.55 46.96 15.59
N TYR A 599 30.34 47.34 14.33
CA TYR A 599 31.38 47.95 13.50
C TYR A 599 31.84 49.29 14.09
N LYS A 600 30.90 50.12 14.57
CA LYS A 600 31.19 51.42 15.19
C LYS A 600 32.05 51.27 16.46
N VAL A 601 31.78 50.24 17.27
CA VAL A 601 32.45 50.00 18.58
C VAL A 601 33.69 49.09 18.50
N ARG A 602 34.15 48.69 17.30
CA ARG A 602 35.21 47.69 17.13
C ARG A 602 36.59 48.07 17.72
N ASN A 603 36.87 49.36 17.83
CA ASN A 603 38.18 49.89 18.24
C ASN A 603 38.29 50.17 19.75
N LEU A 604 37.31 49.74 20.56
CA LEU A 604 37.37 49.86 22.02
C LEU A 604 38.48 48.95 22.58
N SER A 605 39.23 49.46 23.56
CA SER A 605 40.39 48.77 24.15
C SER A 605 40.03 47.37 24.66
N THR A 606 40.97 46.44 24.49
CA THR A 606 40.91 45.00 24.83
C THR A 606 40.48 44.64 26.25
N TYR A 607 40.36 45.63 27.16
CA TYR A 607 39.75 45.46 28.48
C TYR A 607 38.30 44.95 28.42
N PHE A 608 37.58 45.18 27.31
CA PHE A 608 36.23 44.66 27.07
C PHE A 608 36.24 43.51 26.05
N SER A 609 36.72 42.32 26.45
CA SER A 609 36.69 41.08 25.64
C SER A 609 35.29 40.66 25.16
N GLU A 610 34.24 41.28 25.70
CA GLU A 610 32.84 41.06 25.33
C GLU A 610 32.50 41.54 23.90
N THR A 611 33.07 42.64 23.42
CA THR A 611 32.79 43.19 22.08
C THR A 611 33.26 42.24 20.98
N THR A 612 34.45 41.66 21.16
CA THR A 612 35.05 40.71 20.22
C THR A 612 34.21 39.44 20.09
N SER A 613 33.68 38.89 21.19
CA SER A 613 32.76 37.74 21.13
C SER A 613 31.46 38.05 20.38
N LEU A 614 30.89 39.24 20.58
CA LEU A 614 29.66 39.64 19.89
C LEU A 614 29.89 39.81 18.39
N LEU A 615 31.06 40.35 18.00
CA LEU A 615 31.45 40.47 16.60
C LEU A 615 31.58 39.11 15.92
N TRP A 616 32.28 38.15 16.54
CA TRP A 616 32.40 36.78 16.02
C TRP A 616 31.04 36.07 15.93
N SER A 617 30.16 36.28 16.90
CA SER A 617 28.80 35.74 16.88
C SER A 617 27.98 36.29 15.71
N MET A 618 27.99 37.60 15.48
CA MET A 618 27.28 38.20 14.33
C MET A 618 27.88 37.79 12.99
N ALA A 619 29.21 37.71 12.87
CA ALA A 619 29.86 37.27 11.64
C ALA A 619 29.45 35.83 11.27
N SER A 620 29.50 34.92 12.24
CA SER A 620 29.09 33.52 12.06
C SER A 620 27.60 33.37 11.72
N LEU A 621 26.75 34.25 12.26
CA LEU A 621 25.33 34.27 11.94
C LEU A 621 25.06 34.70 10.50
N VAL A 622 25.73 35.76 10.03
CA VAL A 622 25.62 36.24 8.63
C VAL A 622 26.12 35.17 7.67
N GLU A 623 27.25 34.54 7.97
CA GLU A 623 27.79 33.40 7.19
C GLU A 623 26.79 32.24 7.09
N SER A 624 26.19 31.85 8.22
CA SER A 624 25.17 30.79 8.26
C SER A 624 23.97 31.12 7.38
N GLY A 625 23.48 32.37 7.41
CA GLY A 625 22.38 32.81 6.55
C GLY A 625 22.74 32.74 5.06
N VAL A 626 23.92 33.23 4.67
CA VAL A 626 24.37 33.25 3.27
C VAL A 626 24.54 31.85 2.69
N LEU A 627 25.00 30.88 3.49
CA LEU A 627 25.21 29.50 3.02
C LEU A 627 23.92 28.67 2.98
N PHE A 628 23.09 28.75 4.03
CA PHE A 628 21.95 27.84 4.16
C PHE A 628 20.71 28.28 3.41
N ILE A 629 20.48 29.58 3.18
CA ILE A 629 19.28 30.03 2.47
C ILE A 629 19.25 29.48 1.02
N PRO A 630 20.32 29.60 0.21
CA PRO A 630 20.35 29.01 -1.14
C PRO A 630 20.30 27.48 -1.11
N LEU A 631 20.94 26.85 -0.11
CA LEU A 631 20.92 25.39 0.06
C LEU A 631 19.51 24.87 0.29
N LEU A 632 18.71 25.52 1.13
CA LEU A 632 17.32 25.13 1.38
C LEU A 632 16.43 25.28 0.14
N ILE A 633 16.68 26.29 -0.69
CA ILE A 633 15.98 26.46 -1.97
C ILE A 633 16.33 25.30 -2.92
N ALA A 634 17.61 24.92 -3.01
CA ALA A 634 18.07 23.82 -3.87
C ALA A 634 17.55 22.45 -3.42
N LEU A 635 17.35 22.24 -2.12
CA LEU A 635 16.88 20.96 -1.56
C LEU A 635 15.36 20.83 -1.49
N HIS A 636 14.60 21.83 -1.97
CA HIS A 636 13.15 21.88 -1.83
C HIS A 636 12.43 20.62 -2.34
N ASP A 637 12.96 19.99 -3.38
CA ASP A 637 12.33 18.83 -4.03
C ASP A 637 12.60 17.49 -3.35
N ASN A 638 13.57 17.43 -2.42
CA ASN A 638 13.87 16.23 -1.66
C ASN A 638 13.55 16.46 -0.18
N SER A 639 12.43 15.90 0.30
CA SER A 639 11.95 16.12 1.67
C SER A 639 12.93 15.65 2.75
N SER A 640 13.66 14.55 2.50
CA SER A 640 14.64 14.00 3.43
C SER A 640 15.86 14.92 3.54
N ALA A 641 16.38 15.39 2.41
CA ALA A 641 17.50 16.31 2.38
C ALA A 641 17.11 17.70 2.93
N TYR A 642 15.90 18.18 2.61
CA TYR A 642 15.36 19.44 3.12
C TYR A 642 15.25 19.43 4.65
N TYR A 643 14.75 18.34 5.23
CA TYR A 643 14.64 18.18 6.67
C TYR A 643 16.01 18.21 7.38
N ILE A 644 17.00 17.49 6.83
CA ILE A 644 18.38 17.52 7.33
C ILE A 644 18.97 18.94 7.21
N GLY A 645 18.73 19.62 6.09
CA GLY A 645 19.17 20.99 5.85
C GLY A 645 18.61 21.98 6.88
N ILE A 646 17.30 21.93 7.17
CA ILE A 646 16.68 22.79 8.18
C ILE A 646 17.24 22.50 9.58
N SER A 647 17.37 21.22 9.93
CA SER A 647 17.88 20.82 11.25
C SER A 647 19.32 21.32 11.46
N ALA A 648 20.16 21.22 10.42
CA ALA A 648 21.52 21.74 10.42
C ALA A 648 21.56 23.27 10.54
N LEU A 649 20.69 24.00 9.83
CA LEU A 649 20.57 25.46 9.95
C LEU A 649 20.23 25.89 11.39
N ILE A 650 19.23 25.26 12.01
CA ILE A 650 18.84 25.56 13.41
C ILE A 650 20.00 25.28 14.37
N THR A 651 20.75 24.20 14.13
CA THR A 651 21.91 23.83 14.94
C THR A 651 23.01 24.88 14.85
N LEU A 652 23.40 25.25 13.64
CA LEU A 652 24.52 26.16 13.41
C LEU A 652 24.20 27.58 13.85
N THR A 653 22.97 28.06 13.63
CA THR A 653 22.52 29.36 14.16
C THR A 653 22.52 29.37 15.69
N SER A 654 22.06 28.30 16.34
CA SER A 654 22.12 28.18 17.81
C SER A 654 23.56 28.20 18.33
N LEU A 655 24.48 27.47 17.69
CA LEU A 655 25.89 27.45 18.06
C LEU A 655 26.58 28.80 17.78
N SER A 656 26.18 29.51 16.71
CA SER A 656 26.69 30.86 16.38
C SER A 656 26.39 31.87 17.48
N PHE A 657 25.26 31.71 18.18
CA PHE A 657 24.94 32.51 19.36
C PHE A 657 25.70 32.07 20.61
N LEU A 658 25.72 30.76 20.90
CA LEU A 658 26.25 30.24 22.17
C LEU A 658 27.79 30.23 22.22
N VAL A 659 28.44 29.67 21.20
CA VAL A 659 29.87 29.36 21.27
C VAL A 659 30.73 30.62 21.47
N PRO A 660 30.67 31.67 20.63
CA PRO A 660 31.57 32.83 20.78
C PRO A 660 31.34 33.58 22.10
N ILE A 661 30.07 33.70 22.54
CA ILE A 661 29.70 34.45 23.74
C ILE A 661 30.12 33.73 25.02
N PHE A 662 29.93 32.41 25.10
CA PHE A 662 30.29 31.63 26.28
C PHE A 662 31.76 31.20 26.29
N TRP A 663 32.38 30.95 25.12
CA TRP A 663 33.79 30.55 25.01
C TRP A 663 34.72 31.56 25.66
N ASN A 664 34.58 32.85 25.30
CA ASN A 664 35.40 33.91 25.87
C ASN A 664 35.27 33.98 27.41
N LYS A 665 34.07 33.73 27.94
CA LYS A 665 33.79 33.77 29.39
C LYS A 665 34.35 32.57 30.15
N LEU A 666 34.40 31.40 29.50
CA LEU A 666 35.01 30.19 30.05
C LEU A 666 36.54 30.33 30.08
N GLN A 667 37.15 30.84 29.01
CA GLN A 667 38.60 30.98 28.90
C GLN A 667 39.18 32.06 29.84
N HIS A 668 38.52 33.21 29.95
CA HIS A 668 39.01 34.33 30.76
C HIS A 668 38.61 34.27 32.24
N ARG A 669 38.02 33.14 32.67
CA ARG A 669 37.52 32.94 34.04
C ARG A 669 38.59 33.14 35.12
N ASN A 670 39.82 32.71 34.85
CA ASN A 670 40.92 32.76 35.83
C ASN A 670 41.71 34.07 35.76
N ALA A 671 41.90 34.64 34.55
CA ALA A 671 42.68 35.87 34.35
C ALA A 671 41.92 37.14 34.79
N GLN A 672 40.62 37.25 34.48
CA GLN A 672 39.83 38.40 34.94
C GLN A 672 39.54 38.36 36.45
N TYR A 673 39.60 37.18 37.06
CA TYR A 673 39.48 37.03 38.51
C TYR A 673 40.75 37.52 39.25
N SER A 674 41.94 37.33 38.68
CA SER A 674 43.16 37.92 39.26
C SER A 674 43.14 39.43 39.15
N ASP A 675 42.76 39.97 37.98
CA ASP A 675 42.79 41.41 37.74
C ASP A 675 41.74 42.16 38.59
N ALA A 676 40.53 41.62 38.72
CA ALA A 676 39.49 42.22 39.57
C ALA A 676 39.87 42.22 41.07
N LYS A 677 40.60 41.19 41.53
CA LYS A 677 41.10 41.10 42.90
C LYS A 677 42.27 42.07 43.13
N GLU A 678 43.08 42.31 42.10
CA GLU A 678 44.16 43.30 42.10
C GLU A 678 43.60 44.74 42.17
N ASP A 679 42.53 45.03 41.41
CA ASP A 679 41.86 46.34 41.44
C ASP A 679 41.11 46.61 42.75
N GLU A 680 40.46 45.59 43.36
CA GLU A 680 39.92 45.72 44.72
C GLU A 680 41.02 46.08 45.73
N ARG A 681 42.20 45.45 45.63
CA ARG A 681 43.36 45.81 46.46
C ARG A 681 43.79 47.25 46.22
N ARG A 682 43.87 47.71 44.97
CA ARG A 682 44.27 49.09 44.64
C ARG A 682 43.29 50.12 45.17
N VAL A 683 41.99 49.87 45.08
CA VAL A 683 40.97 50.77 45.65
C VAL A 683 41.04 50.78 47.17
N GLN A 684 41.29 49.62 47.78
CA GLN A 684 41.47 49.50 49.24
C GLN A 684 42.74 50.24 49.70
N GLU A 685 43.84 50.14 48.94
CA GLU A 685 45.08 50.89 49.17
C GLU A 685 44.90 52.40 48.98
N GLN A 686 44.17 52.84 47.94
CA GLN A 686 43.87 54.25 47.73
C GLN A 686 42.96 54.81 48.82
N THR A 687 41.94 54.06 49.25
CA THR A 687 41.06 54.45 50.35
C THR A 687 41.83 54.52 51.67
N PHE A 688 42.73 53.56 51.91
CA PHE A 688 43.62 53.57 53.07
C PHE A 688 44.60 54.76 53.04
N MET A 689 45.14 55.14 51.88
CA MET A 689 45.98 56.33 51.75
C MET A 689 45.22 57.64 52.01
N VAL A 690 43.97 57.75 51.53
CA VAL A 690 43.14 58.94 51.82
C VAL A 690 42.82 59.05 53.31
N ILE A 691 42.49 57.94 53.97
CA ILE A 691 42.27 57.89 55.43
C ILE A 691 43.57 58.18 56.19
N ALA A 692 44.72 57.68 55.73
CA ALA A 692 46.02 57.95 56.34
C ALA A 692 46.42 59.44 56.23
N LEU A 693 46.13 60.09 55.09
CA LEU A 693 46.35 61.52 54.88
C LEU A 693 45.42 62.40 55.74
N GLU A 694 44.20 61.96 56.05
CA GLU A 694 43.31 62.67 56.99
C GLU A 694 43.71 62.50 58.46
N SER A 695 44.54 61.50 58.81
CA SER A 695 44.87 61.17 60.20
C SER A 695 46.08 61.89 60.80
N ASN A 696 46.72 62.82 60.09
CA ASN A 696 47.86 63.58 60.60
C ASN A 696 47.58 65.09 60.70
N PRO A 697 47.11 65.63 61.84
CA PRO A 697 46.79 67.04 61.99
C PRO A 697 47.96 67.93 62.45
N ASN A 698 49.19 67.43 62.63
CA ASN A 698 50.26 68.22 63.23
C ASN A 698 51.57 68.16 62.43
N GLY A 699 51.93 69.28 61.82
CA GLY A 699 53.30 69.47 61.30
C GLY A 699 53.43 70.55 60.23
N TYR A 700 52.91 71.76 60.47
CA TYR A 700 53.32 72.96 59.73
C TYR A 700 53.77 74.02 60.73
N ASP A 701 55.07 74.31 60.71
CA ASP A 701 55.77 75.56 61.07
C ASP A 701 57.26 75.19 61.31
N SER A 702 58.29 75.96 60.99
CA SER A 702 58.59 77.04 60.02
C SER A 702 60.04 77.44 60.33
N ASP A 703 60.80 77.88 59.32
CA ASP A 703 62.17 78.45 59.31
C ASP A 703 63.18 77.54 58.59
N GLY A 704 64.01 77.98 57.63
CA GLY A 704 64.36 79.32 57.17
C GLY A 704 65.85 79.26 56.78
N GLY A 705 66.19 79.40 55.48
CA GLY A 705 67.61 79.50 55.07
C GLY A 705 67.98 79.00 53.66
N SER A 706 67.79 79.88 52.68
CA SER A 706 68.70 80.24 51.57
C SER A 706 69.67 79.19 50.92
N SER A 707 69.53 79.11 49.59
CA SER A 707 70.57 78.92 48.55
C SER A 707 70.89 77.50 48.04
N THR A 708 70.24 77.10 46.94
CA THR A 708 70.88 76.79 45.63
C THR A 708 69.82 76.29 44.65
N ALA A 709 69.71 76.95 43.50
CA ALA A 709 68.76 76.62 42.44
C ALA A 709 69.18 75.32 41.71
N GLY A 710 68.63 74.19 42.14
CA GLY A 710 68.74 72.89 41.48
C GLY A 710 67.56 72.62 40.55
N SER A 711 67.72 72.98 39.28
CA SER A 711 66.78 72.70 38.17
C SER A 711 66.55 71.19 37.98
N MET A 712 65.41 70.67 38.44
CA MET A 712 65.02 69.26 38.22
C MET A 712 64.27 69.07 36.90
N ARG A 713 65.11 68.87 35.88
CA ARG A 713 64.96 68.19 34.58
C ARG A 713 63.69 67.35 34.36
N LEU A 714 62.81 67.82 33.47
CA LEU A 714 61.90 66.99 32.68
C LEU A 714 62.70 65.95 31.88
N LYS A 715 62.46 64.65 32.09
CA LYS A 715 62.88 63.59 31.15
C LYS A 715 61.72 63.27 30.21
N ARG A 716 61.67 64.03 29.12
CA ARG A 716 61.05 63.64 27.85
C ARG A 716 62.11 62.87 27.08
N HIS A 717 61.88 61.60 26.75
CA HIS A 717 62.64 60.92 25.70
C HIS A 717 61.69 60.44 24.63
N ASN A 718 61.92 60.95 23.42
CA ASN A 718 61.28 60.53 22.19
C ASN A 718 62.37 60.08 21.21
N SER A 719 61.93 59.23 20.27
CA SER A 719 62.48 58.89 18.95
C SER A 719 63.72 58.00 18.77
N SER A 720 63.50 56.89 18.03
CA SER A 720 64.19 56.37 16.82
C SER A 720 64.19 54.84 16.87
N GLY A 721 63.83 54.02 15.88
CA GLY A 721 63.79 54.17 14.43
C GLY A 721 64.84 53.27 13.78
N ARG A 722 64.62 51.94 13.65
CA ARG A 722 65.31 51.11 12.65
C ARG A 722 64.55 49.83 12.27
N MET A 723 64.45 49.66 10.96
CA MET A 723 63.85 48.59 10.15
C MET A 723 64.68 47.29 10.23
N GLY A 724 64.03 46.12 10.14
CA GLY A 724 64.71 44.83 10.03
C GLY A 724 63.74 43.66 9.85
N SER A 725 63.49 43.29 8.60
CA SER A 725 62.81 42.07 8.15
C SER A 725 63.62 40.81 8.53
N SER A 726 62.98 39.75 9.03
CA SER A 726 63.26 38.39 8.55
C SER A 726 62.19 37.38 8.96
N LYS A 727 61.82 36.54 7.98
CA LYS A 727 61.00 35.33 8.09
C LYS A 727 61.77 34.25 8.87
N SER A 728 61.08 33.42 9.65
CA SER A 728 61.36 31.96 9.70
C SER A 728 60.25 31.22 10.47
N THR A 729 59.36 30.51 9.78
CA THR A 729 59.37 29.03 9.62
C THR A 729 59.22 28.24 10.91
N PHE A 730 58.01 27.69 11.07
CA PHE A 730 57.64 26.65 12.01
C PHE A 730 58.22 25.31 11.52
N SER A 731 59.09 24.66 12.31
CA SER A 731 59.45 23.25 12.12
C SER A 731 59.90 22.65 13.46
N PHE A 732 59.20 21.61 13.90
CA PHE A 732 59.72 20.53 14.74
C PHE A 732 58.89 19.29 14.34
N GLY A 733 59.43 18.20 13.79
CA GLY A 733 60.80 17.69 13.94
C GLY A 733 60.78 16.51 14.89
N ARG A 734 60.20 15.40 14.39
CA ARG A 734 60.16 14.05 14.95
C ARG A 734 61.59 13.57 15.28
N SER A 735 61.82 12.97 16.45
CA SER A 735 62.93 12.02 16.60
C SER A 735 62.69 10.98 17.70
N ASN A 736 62.97 9.75 17.30
CA ASN A 736 62.85 8.48 17.98
C ASN A 736 64.21 8.08 18.58
N ARG A 737 64.24 7.41 19.73
CA ARG A 737 65.18 6.31 20.06
C ARG A 737 64.77 5.67 21.40
N ASN A 738 64.30 4.42 21.45
CA ASN A 738 65.05 3.13 21.57
C ASN A 738 65.91 3.07 22.86
N LYS A 739 66.06 1.97 23.62
CA LYS A 739 65.60 0.55 23.62
C LYS A 739 66.31 -0.11 24.84
N ARG A 740 65.68 -1.10 25.52
CA ARG A 740 66.26 -2.34 26.14
C ARG A 740 65.28 -2.87 27.20
N LYS A 741 64.55 -3.99 26.97
CA LYS A 741 64.89 -5.45 26.99
C LYS A 741 64.96 -6.07 28.40
N GLY A 742 64.11 -7.08 28.64
CA GLY A 742 64.44 -8.28 29.41
C GLY A 742 63.28 -8.98 30.17
N GLY A 743 62.99 -10.25 29.83
CA GLY A 743 62.49 -11.29 30.76
C GLY A 743 61.03 -11.74 30.60
N GLY A 744 60.79 -13.06 30.49
CA GLY A 744 59.48 -13.70 30.24
C GLY A 744 59.04 -14.72 31.31
N LEU A 745 58.19 -15.69 30.88
CA LEU A 745 57.37 -16.70 31.62
C LEU A 745 55.99 -16.15 32.05
N GLY A 746 54.83 -16.82 31.91
CA GLY A 746 54.41 -18.16 31.46
C GLY A 746 53.05 -18.51 32.10
N SER A 747 52.19 -19.29 31.41
CA SER A 747 50.94 -19.98 31.86
C SER A 747 49.70 -19.12 32.23
N ALA A 748 48.56 -19.22 31.52
CA ALA A 748 47.49 -20.26 31.51
C ALA A 748 46.47 -20.10 32.66
N PHE A 749 45.19 -19.87 32.34
CA PHE A 749 43.99 -20.54 32.89
C PHE A 749 42.71 -19.98 32.23
N GLY A 750 41.82 -20.89 31.82
CA GLY A 750 40.56 -20.62 31.13
C GLY A 750 39.38 -20.30 32.06
N PRO A 751 38.15 -20.31 31.51
CA PRO A 751 36.94 -19.78 32.14
C PRO A 751 36.22 -20.84 32.98
N SER A 752 35.53 -20.42 34.03
CA SER A 752 34.61 -21.26 34.81
C SER A 752 33.21 -20.67 34.84
N SER A 753 32.27 -21.52 34.43
CA SER A 753 30.83 -21.44 34.61
C SER A 753 30.44 -21.85 36.03
N THR A 754 29.36 -21.28 36.55
CA THR A 754 28.52 -21.95 37.54
C THR A 754 27.08 -21.47 37.42
N ALA A 755 26.20 -22.44 37.15
CA ALA A 755 24.75 -22.33 37.21
C ALA A 755 24.26 -22.39 38.67
N THR A 756 23.10 -21.81 38.95
CA THR A 756 22.20 -22.30 40.00
C THR A 756 20.75 -21.95 39.68
N ASN A 757 19.90 -22.95 39.83
CA ASN A 757 18.46 -23.01 39.55
C ASN A 757 17.61 -22.10 40.45
N THR A 758 16.45 -21.66 39.95
CA THR A 758 15.19 -21.59 40.73
C THR A 758 13.94 -21.50 39.84
N SER A 759 13.32 -22.66 39.64
CA SER A 759 11.89 -23.03 39.72
C SER A 759 10.75 -21.97 39.59
N LEU A 760 9.85 -22.25 38.62
CA LEU A 760 8.37 -22.23 38.65
C LEU A 760 7.58 -21.01 39.15
N LYS A 761 6.75 -20.43 38.26
CA LYS A 761 5.29 -20.30 38.48
C LYS A 761 4.53 -20.05 37.17
N ALA A 762 3.57 -20.93 36.91
CA ALA A 762 2.49 -20.76 35.95
C ALA A 762 1.34 -19.94 36.57
N SER A 763 0.60 -19.20 35.74
CA SER A 763 -0.78 -18.79 36.03
C SER A 763 -1.52 -18.60 34.71
N ASN A 764 -2.53 -19.44 34.51
CA ASN A 764 -3.67 -19.16 33.64
C ASN A 764 -4.48 -18.00 34.25
N HIS A 765 -4.95 -17.10 33.40
CA HIS A 765 -6.35 -16.67 33.34
C HIS A 765 -6.66 -16.06 31.98
#